data_AF-A0A2E8J2Y8-F1
#
_entry.id   AF-A0A2E8J2Y8-F1
#
_cell.length_a   1.000
_cell.length_b   1.000
_cell.length_c   1.000
_cell.angle_alpha   90.00
_cell.angle_beta   90.00
_cell.angle_gamma   90.00
#
_symmetry.space_group_name_H-M   'P 1'
#
loop_
_entity.id
_entity.type
_entity.pdbx_description
1 polymer ?
#
loop_
_entity_poly.entity_id
_entity_poly.type
_entity_poly.pdbx_seq_one_letter_code
_entity_poly.pdbx_strand_id
1 'polypeptide(L)'
;MTLPICLIFGYWLWASTEHYATFGVRHNSSPIEVKILGTGQDTLQRMKRHLQLAISPKIMGERDQKLDTVNIFISESDIAKLEEHLPHSGMEYVKGRILIDGEVRKMSARYRGDTYLHWGSPKKSLRIKTKKKHLYKGMRKFNLLTPKSQVSIVNYSTYRLAAILGLIVPKTEMVDVILNGRPRGVHLMVEQLEELTLRSNKRMPGDIYSGELFAKDHYIGISPYVFEHPGLWDKAAANNHFELTSNAPLERLIRLLNDSPSEKSEKELSELLDIEAWGRFAAFEMLTQTSHFDQEHNWRIYYDPWRQKFEPLIWDPLGWVTLSSHKLPLVTAVSRTKLHNALYRNTKFIVQKHRVLRSFYDKSHNELFLNEIDLLSRKLSASIMHDPHLVDPNSATAALARYRTRIENVIEMVRSEIFEEESDVAYANTLSKLGIQKLKLKVDGQEPIEELVLNYAEKVTAPHRTTVSFWVNGEKTDRDISGAVQPDGNRLTLRASLISNYQPEMRSDVGYTVQKTRPAYYEFTLDKIDSRLLEVLVKRRGKQPGQATKNSDIGKISFIDAFNVIEDIPIENIEVWAGDITLSGINHFSNKIVIEKGTNILLEPGASVIFNNRVTARGTAEQPITFSGRAGGEAPWGTIAIEGQNANGSAFTYCEFSGGSGFKGELFEYSGMFSIHDVQGLSIANSKFQDSYLVDDMVHAVYSDLRISDSEFRGALFDALDLDISKAKIVDSLFIDNGNDSIDLMGTDLTLLNSSISKSGDKGISVGEGSRLLAINNRIENSAIGVQSKDGSVAVLYNVALVQNKHAVDVYKKNWRYASGGYLYIYKSEFQNNTRMATADKQSKIKIYDSAYDQKIVEKGKRVKLHKTAAKMSSDLRARTKALWRYPSEVEQMRGFSQKDWNLVDTLSRGSKVAIIEN
;
A
#
# COMPACT_ATOMS: atom_id res chain seq x y z
N MET A 1 10.08 48.18 -41.85
CA MET A 1 10.22 46.71 -41.77
C MET A 1 11.64 46.24 -41.45
N THR A 2 12.71 46.98 -41.83
CA THR A 2 14.11 46.55 -41.66
C THR A 2 14.56 46.42 -40.20
N LEU A 3 14.30 47.41 -39.34
CA LEU A 3 14.78 47.38 -37.94
C LEU A 3 14.21 46.20 -37.11
N PRO A 4 12.89 45.89 -37.12
CA PRO A 4 12.37 44.71 -36.41
C PRO A 4 12.93 43.38 -36.92
N ILE A 5 13.15 43.24 -38.23
CA ILE A 5 13.72 42.04 -38.83
C ILE A 5 15.18 41.87 -38.39
N CYS A 6 15.96 42.96 -38.39
CA CYS A 6 17.35 42.96 -37.91
C CYS A 6 17.43 42.60 -36.42
N LEU A 7 16.53 43.12 -35.57
CA LEU A 7 16.49 42.79 -34.15
C LEU A 7 16.11 41.32 -33.90
N ILE A 8 15.13 40.79 -34.63
CA ILE A 8 14.72 39.38 -34.57
C ILE A 8 15.86 38.46 -35.00
N PHE A 9 16.52 38.77 -36.12
CA PHE A 9 17.66 38.00 -36.62
C PHE A 9 18.86 38.08 -35.67
N GLY A 10 19.17 39.27 -35.15
CA GLY A 10 20.24 39.47 -34.18
C GLY A 10 20.02 38.69 -32.89
N TYR A 11 18.80 38.72 -32.34
CA TYR A 11 18.44 37.91 -31.17
C TYR A 11 18.52 36.41 -31.47
N TRP A 12 18.00 35.96 -32.62
CA TRP A 12 18.08 34.55 -33.02
C TRP A 12 19.53 34.06 -33.10
N LEU A 13 20.41 34.84 -33.74
CA LEU A 13 21.83 34.52 -33.87
C LEU A 13 22.52 34.47 -32.50
N TRP A 14 22.30 35.48 -31.66
CA TRP A 14 22.86 35.55 -30.32
C TRP A 14 22.39 34.39 -29.44
N ALA A 15 21.08 34.17 -29.32
CA ALA A 15 20.52 33.10 -28.49
C ALA A 15 20.97 31.70 -28.95
N SER A 16 21.05 31.47 -30.26
CA SER A 16 21.50 30.18 -30.80
C SER A 16 22.99 29.93 -30.54
N THR A 17 23.82 30.95 -30.69
CA THR A 17 25.28 30.85 -30.48
C THR A 17 25.63 30.70 -29.01
N GLU A 18 24.99 31.46 -28.11
CA GLU A 18 25.20 31.36 -26.66
C GLU A 18 24.79 29.98 -26.13
N HIS A 19 23.63 29.48 -26.57
CA HIS A 19 23.11 28.19 -26.14
C HIS A 19 24.02 27.04 -26.62
N TYR A 20 24.47 27.08 -27.88
CA TYR A 20 25.44 26.11 -28.39
C TYR A 20 26.79 26.21 -27.69
N ALA A 21 27.32 27.42 -27.46
CA ALA A 21 28.57 27.61 -26.74
C ALA A 21 28.50 27.04 -25.32
N THR A 22 27.37 27.21 -24.64
CA THR A 22 27.19 26.72 -23.27
C THR A 22 27.08 25.20 -23.23
N PHE A 23 26.21 24.59 -24.03
CA PHE A 23 25.89 23.16 -23.89
C PHE A 23 26.61 22.24 -24.89
N GLY A 24 26.99 22.76 -26.05
CA GLY A 24 27.74 22.04 -27.09
C GLY A 24 29.26 22.19 -26.96
N VAL A 25 29.77 23.28 -26.37
CA VAL A 25 31.22 23.51 -26.23
C VAL A 25 31.69 23.41 -24.77
N ARG A 26 31.08 24.14 -23.83
CA ARG A 26 31.60 24.23 -22.44
C ARG A 26 31.27 23.04 -21.54
N HIS A 27 30.07 22.47 -21.65
CA HIS A 27 29.57 21.50 -20.65
C HIS A 27 29.45 20.05 -21.11
N ASN A 28 29.77 19.72 -22.37
CA ASN A 28 29.66 18.37 -22.96
C ASN A 28 28.42 17.60 -22.46
N SER A 29 27.25 17.96 -23.00
CA SER A 29 25.90 17.57 -22.51
C SER A 29 25.50 16.09 -22.73
N SER A 30 26.47 15.17 -22.62
CA SER A 30 26.28 13.72 -22.80
C SER A 30 25.09 13.18 -21.98
N PRO A 31 24.26 12.28 -22.55
CA PRO A 31 24.40 11.64 -23.87
C PRO A 31 23.85 12.46 -25.05
N ILE A 32 23.40 13.70 -24.83
CA ILE A 32 22.78 14.54 -25.87
C ILE A 32 23.84 15.44 -26.52
N GLU A 33 24.08 15.24 -27.81
CA GLU A 33 24.97 16.10 -28.61
C GLU A 33 24.22 17.37 -29.06
N VAL A 34 24.62 18.53 -28.53
CA VAL A 34 24.02 19.82 -28.89
C VAL A 34 24.73 20.42 -30.10
N LYS A 35 24.06 20.49 -31.26
CA LYS A 35 24.60 21.03 -32.52
C LYS A 35 24.13 22.45 -32.78
N ILE A 36 24.98 23.30 -33.37
CA ILE A 36 24.66 24.70 -33.65
C ILE A 36 23.49 24.86 -34.63
N LEU A 37 23.45 24.04 -35.69
CA LEU A 37 22.37 24.05 -36.67
C LEU A 37 21.01 23.70 -36.03
N GLY A 38 20.99 22.63 -35.22
CA GLY A 38 19.79 22.20 -34.49
C GLY A 38 19.31 23.26 -33.49
N THR A 39 20.25 23.86 -32.75
CA THR A 39 19.96 24.95 -31.81
C THR A 39 19.35 26.16 -32.52
N GLY A 40 19.88 26.52 -33.70
CA GLY A 40 19.32 27.57 -34.54
C GLY A 40 17.90 27.30 -35.01
N GLN A 41 17.63 26.08 -35.51
CA GLN A 41 16.30 25.66 -35.94
C GLN A 41 15.29 25.69 -34.79
N ASP A 42 15.65 25.12 -33.64
CA ASP A 42 14.81 25.09 -32.44
C ASP A 42 14.47 26.50 -31.95
N THR A 43 15.46 27.40 -31.92
CA THR A 43 15.28 28.79 -31.48
C THR A 43 14.31 29.53 -32.40
N LEU A 44 14.48 29.40 -33.72
CA LEU A 44 13.60 30.03 -34.70
C LEU A 44 12.17 29.51 -34.59
N GLN A 45 11.99 28.19 -34.46
CA GLN A 45 10.67 27.57 -34.32
C GLN A 45 9.94 28.04 -33.05
N ARG A 46 10.64 28.16 -31.92
CA ARG A 46 10.08 28.70 -30.68
C ARG A 46 9.70 30.18 -30.80
N MET A 47 10.52 30.99 -31.47
CA MET A 47 10.19 32.40 -31.73
C MET A 47 8.92 32.51 -32.58
N LYS A 48 8.80 31.69 -33.64
CA LYS A 48 7.59 31.59 -34.46
C LYS A 48 6.37 31.20 -33.62
N ARG A 49 6.52 30.21 -32.73
CA ARG A 49 5.46 29.75 -31.83
C ARG A 49 4.99 30.83 -30.86
N HIS A 50 5.92 31.55 -30.24
CA HIS A 50 5.59 32.68 -29.37
C HIS A 50 4.84 33.78 -30.12
N LEU A 51 5.29 34.11 -31.34
CA LEU A 51 4.60 35.08 -32.20
C LEU A 51 3.18 34.62 -32.53
N GLN A 52 3.01 33.36 -32.95
CA GLN A 52 1.70 32.77 -33.24
C GLN A 52 0.74 32.87 -32.05
N LEU A 53 1.22 32.57 -30.83
CA LEU A 53 0.41 32.67 -29.61
C LEU A 53 0.12 34.14 -29.22
N ALA A 54 1.02 35.07 -29.51
CA ALA A 54 0.80 36.49 -29.24
C ALA A 54 -0.21 37.15 -30.20
N ILE A 55 -0.28 36.70 -31.45
CA ILE A 55 -1.17 37.27 -32.49
C ILE A 55 -2.51 36.55 -32.62
N SER A 56 -2.72 35.43 -31.92
CA SER A 56 -3.99 34.70 -31.90
C SER A 56 -4.84 35.17 -30.69
N PRO A 57 -5.84 36.08 -30.84
CA PRO A 57 -6.61 36.59 -29.70
C PRO A 57 -7.69 35.58 -29.29
N LYS A 58 -7.70 35.21 -27.99
CA LYS A 58 -8.69 34.37 -27.26
C LYS A 58 -8.93 32.94 -27.80
N ILE A 59 -8.59 31.94 -26.98
CA ILE A 59 -9.57 31.04 -26.34
C ILE A 59 -9.08 30.71 -24.92
N MET A 60 -9.29 31.65 -23.98
CA MET A 60 -9.11 31.36 -22.55
C MET A 60 -10.39 30.79 -21.90
N GLY A 61 -11.37 30.36 -22.70
CA GLY A 61 -12.73 30.05 -22.26
C GLY A 61 -13.25 28.70 -22.75
N GLU A 62 -12.71 27.61 -22.21
CA GLU A 62 -13.52 26.45 -21.80
C GLU A 62 -12.94 26.03 -20.45
N ARG A 63 -13.66 26.31 -19.35
CA ARG A 63 -13.16 26.01 -18.00
C ARG A 63 -13.19 24.51 -17.70
N ASP A 64 -13.98 23.74 -18.43
CA ASP A 64 -14.23 22.32 -18.14
C ASP A 64 -13.24 21.35 -18.81
N GLN A 65 -12.37 21.84 -19.70
CA GLN A 65 -11.41 21.03 -20.45
C GLN A 65 -9.93 21.31 -20.15
N LYS A 66 -9.59 22.03 -19.07
CA LYS A 66 -8.20 22.42 -18.78
C LYS A 66 -7.54 21.55 -17.72
N LEU A 67 -6.21 21.44 -17.79
CA LEU A 67 -5.39 20.91 -16.71
C LEU A 67 -5.38 21.87 -15.51
N ASP A 68 -5.18 21.32 -14.33
CA ASP A 68 -4.94 22.11 -13.13
C ASP A 68 -3.68 22.97 -13.29
N THR A 69 -3.70 24.19 -12.76
CA THR A 69 -2.60 25.14 -12.92
C THR A 69 -1.74 25.25 -11.66
N VAL A 70 -0.43 25.10 -11.80
CA VAL A 70 0.57 25.38 -10.76
C VAL A 70 1.17 26.76 -11.00
N ASN A 71 0.84 27.72 -10.14
CA ASN A 71 1.33 29.09 -10.23
C ASN A 71 2.52 29.31 -9.29
N ILE A 72 3.70 29.58 -9.86
CA ILE A 72 4.95 29.83 -9.13
C ILE A 72 5.54 31.20 -9.46
N PHE A 73 6.26 31.76 -8.50
CA PHE A 73 6.88 33.08 -8.57
C PHE A 73 8.32 32.98 -8.06
N ILE A 74 9.29 33.31 -8.91
CA ILE A 74 10.73 33.30 -8.58
C ILE A 74 11.28 34.63 -9.07
N SER A 75 12.07 35.34 -8.25
CA SER A 75 12.62 36.63 -8.68
C SER A 75 13.54 36.46 -9.90
N GLU A 76 13.57 37.41 -10.82
CA GLU A 76 14.48 37.33 -11.99
C GLU A 76 15.94 37.19 -11.56
N SER A 77 16.35 37.83 -10.44
CA SER A 77 17.68 37.64 -9.86
C SER A 77 17.94 36.21 -9.37
N ASP A 78 16.92 35.52 -8.86
CA ASP A 78 17.06 34.12 -8.44
C ASP A 78 16.98 33.15 -9.62
N ILE A 79 16.23 33.49 -10.67
CA ILE A 79 16.30 32.75 -11.95
C ILE A 79 17.69 32.87 -12.55
N ALA A 80 18.27 34.09 -12.59
CA ALA A 80 19.63 34.31 -13.07
C ALA A 80 20.66 33.45 -12.31
N LYS A 81 20.52 33.31 -10.99
CA LYS A 81 21.37 32.40 -10.20
C LYS A 81 21.21 30.94 -10.60
N LEU A 82 19.99 30.48 -10.88
CA LEU A 82 19.77 29.11 -11.35
C LEU A 82 20.38 28.86 -12.74
N GLU A 83 20.58 29.91 -13.53
CA GLU A 83 21.04 29.82 -14.92
C GLU A 83 22.52 30.19 -15.10
N GLU A 84 23.17 30.75 -14.08
CA GLU A 84 24.53 31.30 -14.13
C GLU A 84 25.59 30.29 -14.57
N HIS A 85 25.53 29.06 -14.04
CA HIS A 85 26.52 28.01 -14.30
C HIS A 85 25.86 26.62 -14.32
N LEU A 86 25.06 26.35 -15.35
CA LEU A 86 24.36 25.07 -15.48
C LEU A 86 25.32 23.91 -15.79
N PRO A 87 25.05 22.68 -15.32
CA PRO A 87 23.89 22.27 -14.52
C PRO A 87 24.01 22.59 -13.02
N HIS A 88 25.22 22.81 -12.50
CA HIS A 88 25.51 22.88 -11.05
C HIS A 88 24.67 23.94 -10.32
N SER A 89 24.67 25.18 -10.82
CA SER A 89 23.88 26.29 -10.25
C SER A 89 22.37 25.99 -10.23
N GLY A 90 21.88 25.26 -11.23
CA GLY A 90 20.50 24.80 -11.31
C GLY A 90 20.11 23.80 -10.23
N MET A 91 21.06 23.09 -9.63
CA MET A 91 20.81 22.10 -8.58
C MET A 91 20.69 22.71 -7.18
N GLU A 92 20.97 24.01 -7.03
CA GLU A 92 20.87 24.74 -5.78
C GLU A 92 19.49 25.38 -5.59
N TYR A 93 18.99 25.39 -4.35
CA TYR A 93 17.68 25.95 -4.06
C TYR A 93 17.70 27.48 -3.98
N VAL A 94 16.84 28.12 -4.76
CA VAL A 94 16.51 29.53 -4.62
C VAL A 94 15.16 29.74 -3.93
N LYS A 95 14.92 30.95 -3.43
CA LYS A 95 13.65 31.31 -2.78
C LYS A 95 12.60 31.64 -3.84
N GLY A 96 11.36 31.24 -3.57
CA GLY A 96 10.23 31.57 -4.43
C GLY A 96 8.91 31.59 -3.66
N ARG A 97 7.82 31.71 -4.41
CA ARG A 97 6.45 31.61 -3.90
C ARG A 97 5.60 30.73 -4.81
N ILE A 98 4.54 30.16 -4.25
CA ILE A 98 3.56 29.32 -4.95
C ILE A 98 2.16 29.67 -4.48
N LEU A 99 1.18 29.63 -5.37
CA LEU A 99 -0.24 29.78 -5.03
C LEU A 99 -0.78 28.47 -4.46
N ILE A 100 -1.27 28.50 -3.22
CA ILE A 100 -1.90 27.35 -2.54
C ILE A 100 -3.22 27.84 -1.95
N ASP A 101 -4.33 27.22 -2.34
CA ASP A 101 -5.69 27.55 -1.83
C ASP A 101 -6.03 29.05 -1.91
N GLY A 102 -5.63 29.70 -3.02
CA GLY A 102 -5.84 31.14 -3.24
C GLY A 102 -4.87 32.08 -2.52
N GLU A 103 -3.95 31.55 -1.70
CA GLU A 103 -2.94 32.33 -0.99
C GLU A 103 -1.52 32.10 -1.52
N VAL A 104 -0.75 33.18 -1.65
CA VAL A 104 0.65 33.09 -2.07
C VAL A 104 1.54 32.69 -0.88
N ARG A 105 2.12 31.49 -0.94
CA ARG A 105 2.96 30.90 0.12
C ARG A 105 4.43 30.84 -0.28
N LYS A 106 5.34 30.91 0.71
CA LYS A 106 6.78 30.75 0.49
C LYS A 106 7.12 29.32 0.08
N MET A 107 7.97 29.18 -0.93
CA MET A 107 8.58 27.90 -1.33
C MET A 107 10.06 28.11 -1.69
N SER A 108 10.75 27.01 -1.94
CA SER A 108 12.05 27.01 -2.61
C SER A 108 11.94 26.19 -3.88
N ALA A 109 12.69 26.56 -4.90
CA ALA A 109 12.73 25.87 -6.19
C ALA A 109 14.18 25.67 -6.63
N ARG A 110 14.41 24.63 -7.41
CA ARG A 110 15.66 24.37 -8.14
C ARG A 110 15.33 23.61 -9.42
N TYR A 111 16.24 23.54 -10.38
CA TYR A 111 16.10 22.60 -11.49
C TYR A 111 16.25 21.14 -11.02
N ARG A 112 15.68 20.22 -11.80
CA ARG A 112 15.68 18.78 -11.51
C ARG A 112 15.89 17.98 -12.77
N GLY A 113 16.80 17.02 -12.70
CA GLY A 113 17.00 16.02 -13.74
C GLY A 113 18.48 15.90 -14.04
N ASP A 114 18.90 14.77 -14.59
CA ASP A 114 20.33 14.49 -14.76
C ASP A 114 20.78 14.65 -16.23
N THR A 115 19.82 14.93 -17.14
CA THR A 115 20.06 15.14 -18.57
C THR A 115 19.74 16.56 -19.01
N TYR A 116 20.38 17.00 -20.10
CA TYR A 116 20.22 18.32 -20.70
C TYR A 116 18.76 18.71 -20.99
N LEU A 117 17.87 17.75 -21.29
CA LEU A 117 16.45 18.04 -21.55
C LEU A 117 15.77 18.75 -20.38
N HIS A 118 16.21 18.47 -19.16
CA HIS A 118 15.57 18.94 -17.94
C HIS A 118 16.02 20.32 -17.48
N TRP A 119 17.28 20.69 -17.72
CA TRP A 119 17.87 21.96 -17.23
C TRP A 119 18.52 22.79 -18.33
N GLY A 120 18.83 22.21 -19.49
CA GLY A 120 19.44 22.90 -20.63
C GLY A 120 18.40 23.51 -21.58
N SER A 121 17.30 22.82 -21.89
CA SER A 121 16.21 23.37 -22.72
C SER A 121 15.54 24.60 -22.08
N PRO A 122 15.04 25.59 -22.84
CA PRO A 122 14.26 26.72 -22.28
C PRO A 122 13.03 26.32 -21.45
N LYS A 123 12.49 25.10 -21.66
CA LYS A 123 11.48 24.52 -20.77
C LYS A 123 12.21 23.67 -19.74
N LYS A 124 12.17 24.08 -18.47
CA LYS A 124 12.95 23.48 -17.38
C LYS A 124 12.07 22.61 -16.50
N SER A 125 12.61 21.50 -16.04
CA SER A 125 12.06 20.70 -14.95
C SER A 125 12.45 21.30 -13.61
N LEU A 126 11.50 21.39 -12.68
CA LEU A 126 11.70 22.05 -11.38
C LEU A 126 11.43 21.07 -10.23
N ARG A 127 12.24 21.11 -9.17
CA ARG A 127 11.87 20.56 -7.87
C ARG A 127 11.41 21.70 -6.97
N ILE A 128 10.18 21.59 -6.49
CA ILE A 128 9.57 22.53 -5.55
C ILE A 128 9.62 21.95 -4.15
N LYS A 129 9.97 22.78 -3.17
CA LYS A 129 9.97 22.45 -1.74
C LYS A 129 9.18 23.51 -0.99
N THR A 130 8.01 23.13 -0.49
CA THR A 130 7.17 24.00 0.34
C THR A 130 7.61 23.98 1.81
N LYS A 131 7.04 24.87 2.61
CA LYS A 131 7.21 24.83 4.08
C LYS A 131 6.28 23.75 4.65
N LYS A 132 6.71 23.06 5.71
CA LYS A 132 5.94 21.99 6.39
C LYS A 132 4.49 22.39 6.73
N LYS A 133 4.25 23.66 7.09
CA LYS A 133 2.91 24.18 7.42
C LYS A 133 2.01 24.49 6.21
N HIS A 134 2.53 24.45 4.99
CA HIS A 134 1.84 24.83 3.75
C HIS A 134 2.16 23.83 2.64
N LEU A 135 1.67 22.60 2.80
CA LEU A 135 1.82 21.54 1.80
C LEU A 135 1.02 21.87 0.53
N TYR A 136 1.51 21.47 -0.64
CA TYR A 136 0.79 21.61 -1.90
C TYR A 136 0.13 20.27 -2.24
N LYS A 137 -1.21 20.20 -2.25
CA LYS A 137 -1.96 18.93 -2.45
C LYS A 137 -1.46 17.79 -1.54
N GLY A 138 -1.07 18.12 -0.30
CA GLY A 138 -0.51 17.17 0.67
C GLY A 138 0.96 16.79 0.46
N MET A 139 1.67 17.40 -0.49
CA MET A 139 3.09 17.17 -0.75
C MET A 139 3.94 18.30 -0.19
N ARG A 140 5.09 17.95 0.40
CA ARG A 140 6.13 18.92 0.80
C ARG A 140 7.13 19.19 -0.31
N LYS A 141 7.53 18.12 -1.00
CA LYS A 141 8.45 18.17 -2.13
C LYS A 141 7.79 17.47 -3.31
N PHE A 142 7.85 18.10 -4.46
CA PHE A 142 7.36 17.53 -5.71
C PHE A 142 8.17 18.08 -6.87
N ASN A 143 8.16 17.35 -7.97
CA ASN A 143 8.85 17.69 -9.19
C ASN A 143 7.80 18.10 -10.24
N LEU A 144 8.07 19.17 -10.98
CA LEU A 144 7.37 19.56 -12.19
C LEU A 144 8.28 19.17 -13.35
N LEU A 145 8.05 18.00 -13.92
CA LEU A 145 8.88 17.41 -14.94
C LEU A 145 8.40 17.83 -16.32
N THR A 146 9.35 18.23 -17.15
CA THR A 146 9.09 18.45 -18.57
C THR A 146 8.87 17.10 -19.25
N PRO A 147 7.86 16.98 -20.13
CA PRO A 147 7.68 15.78 -20.93
C PRO A 147 8.95 15.37 -21.66
N LYS A 148 9.33 14.09 -21.55
CA LYS A 148 10.54 13.54 -22.16
C LYS A 148 10.42 13.34 -23.68
N SER A 149 9.20 13.35 -24.22
CA SER A 149 8.90 13.16 -25.64
C SER A 149 7.66 13.95 -26.07
N GLN A 150 7.31 13.89 -27.36
CA GLN A 150 6.05 14.44 -27.89
C GLN A 150 4.81 13.80 -27.24
N VAL A 151 4.91 12.55 -26.76
CA VAL A 151 3.87 11.89 -25.98
C VAL A 151 4.09 12.25 -24.50
N SER A 152 3.38 13.27 -24.03
CA SER A 152 3.60 13.84 -22.70
C SER A 152 2.97 13.08 -21.54
N ILE A 153 2.02 12.18 -21.84
CA ILE A 153 1.24 11.44 -20.84
C ILE A 153 1.94 10.18 -20.30
N VAL A 154 3.03 9.72 -20.93
CA VAL A 154 3.63 8.38 -20.72
C VAL A 154 3.79 8.02 -19.24
N ASN A 155 4.61 8.79 -18.50
CA ASN A 155 4.85 8.53 -17.09
C ASN A 155 3.54 8.56 -16.26
N TYR A 156 2.65 9.52 -16.53
CA TYR A 156 1.37 9.61 -15.83
C TYR A 156 0.54 8.34 -16.04
N SER A 157 0.31 7.93 -17.29
CA SER A 157 -0.47 6.73 -17.59
C SER A 157 0.13 5.48 -16.96
N THR A 158 1.46 5.39 -16.93
CA THR A 158 2.15 4.26 -16.30
C THR A 158 1.99 4.27 -14.78
N TYR A 159 2.14 5.41 -14.09
CA TYR A 159 1.83 5.52 -12.66
C TYR A 159 0.35 5.22 -12.34
N ARG A 160 -0.58 5.66 -13.20
CA ARG A 160 -2.01 5.39 -13.03
C ARG A 160 -2.32 3.90 -13.10
N LEU A 161 -1.75 3.18 -14.06
CA LEU A 161 -1.94 1.73 -14.12
C LEU A 161 -1.36 1.04 -12.88
N ALA A 162 -0.16 1.44 -12.43
CA ALA A 162 0.41 0.91 -11.18
C ALA A 162 -0.50 1.14 -9.96
N ALA A 163 -1.09 2.33 -9.85
CA ALA A 163 -2.04 2.65 -8.78
C ALA A 163 -3.30 1.78 -8.83
N ILE A 164 -3.87 1.54 -10.02
CA ILE A 164 -5.04 0.67 -10.24
C ILE A 164 -4.72 -0.78 -9.84
N LEU A 165 -3.48 -1.23 -10.09
CA LEU A 165 -3.01 -2.55 -9.69
C LEU A 165 -2.69 -2.65 -8.19
N GLY A 166 -2.72 -1.53 -7.44
CA GLY A 166 -2.48 -1.50 -6.00
C GLY A 166 -1.01 -1.43 -5.59
N LEU A 167 -0.13 -0.97 -6.47
CA LEU A 167 1.29 -0.74 -6.17
C LEU A 167 1.51 0.61 -5.48
N ILE A 168 2.60 0.72 -4.72
CA ILE A 168 2.99 1.99 -4.10
C ILE A 168 3.49 2.95 -5.20
N VAL A 169 2.80 4.08 -5.35
CA VAL A 169 3.15 5.11 -6.33
C VAL A 169 3.27 6.49 -5.68
N PRO A 170 4.14 7.38 -6.20
CA PRO A 170 4.09 8.80 -5.85
C PRO A 170 2.77 9.41 -6.32
N LYS A 171 2.27 10.43 -5.61
CA LYS A 171 1.17 11.24 -6.15
C LYS A 171 1.59 11.89 -7.46
N THR A 172 0.77 11.74 -8.50
CA THR A 172 1.06 12.28 -9.83
C THR A 172 -0.13 12.96 -10.49
N GLU A 173 0.14 13.97 -11.31
CA GLU A 173 -0.87 14.73 -12.03
C GLU A 173 -0.25 15.45 -13.24
N MET A 174 -1.00 15.56 -14.35
CA MET A 174 -0.62 16.45 -15.44
C MET A 174 -1.14 17.86 -15.15
N VAL A 175 -0.27 18.86 -15.24
CA VAL A 175 -0.57 20.24 -14.84
C VAL A 175 -0.05 21.26 -15.86
N ASP A 176 -0.66 22.43 -15.89
CA ASP A 176 -0.10 23.61 -16.55
C ASP A 176 0.72 24.43 -15.56
N VAL A 177 1.96 24.77 -15.91
CA VAL A 177 2.83 25.58 -15.05
C VAL A 177 2.83 27.03 -15.53
N ILE A 178 2.67 27.97 -14.59
CA ILE A 178 2.83 29.40 -14.81
C ILE A 178 3.94 29.90 -13.90
N LEU A 179 4.98 30.51 -14.50
CA LEU A 179 6.11 31.12 -13.79
C LEU A 179 6.11 32.63 -14.02
N ASN A 180 6.01 33.42 -12.96
CA ASN A 180 5.97 34.89 -13.01
C ASN A 180 4.86 35.42 -13.95
N GLY A 181 3.70 34.77 -13.96
CA GLY A 181 2.57 35.12 -14.84
C GLY A 181 2.76 34.71 -16.31
N ARG A 182 3.88 34.08 -16.67
CA ARG A 182 4.14 33.57 -18.03
C ARG A 182 3.86 32.06 -18.08
N PRO A 183 3.09 31.57 -19.07
CA PRO A 183 2.87 30.15 -19.22
C PRO A 183 4.19 29.45 -19.55
N ARG A 184 4.45 28.35 -18.85
CA ARG A 184 5.53 27.40 -19.13
C ARG A 184 5.00 26.10 -19.75
N GLY A 185 3.68 25.97 -19.83
CA GLY A 185 2.99 24.87 -20.48
C GLY A 185 2.93 23.60 -19.64
N VAL A 186 2.68 22.49 -20.32
CA VAL A 186 2.35 21.20 -19.72
C VAL A 186 3.55 20.59 -18.99
N HIS A 187 3.35 20.17 -17.75
CA HIS A 187 4.32 19.40 -16.97
C HIS A 187 3.65 18.21 -16.29
N LEU A 188 4.45 17.19 -16.01
CA LEU A 188 4.07 16.13 -15.07
C LEU A 188 4.47 16.56 -13.66
N MET A 189 3.49 16.71 -12.78
CA MET A 189 3.73 16.84 -11.35
C MET A 189 3.91 15.44 -10.74
N VAL A 190 5.02 15.21 -10.04
CA VAL A 190 5.32 13.95 -9.34
C VAL A 190 5.79 14.24 -7.93
N GLU A 191 5.17 13.63 -6.93
CA GLU A 191 5.66 13.65 -5.55
C GLU A 191 7.13 13.23 -5.47
N GLN A 192 7.92 13.91 -4.65
CA GLN A 192 9.24 13.41 -4.30
C GLN A 192 9.07 12.39 -3.18
N LEU A 193 9.57 11.17 -3.38
CA LEU A 193 9.50 10.10 -2.39
C LEU A 193 10.05 10.55 -1.03
N GLU A 194 9.20 10.44 -0.02
CA GLU A 194 9.45 10.66 1.40
C GLU A 194 8.52 9.71 2.18
N GLU A 195 8.63 9.65 3.51
CA GLU A 195 7.68 8.93 4.38
C GLU A 195 6.19 9.30 4.10
N LEU A 196 5.94 10.53 3.64
CA LEU A 196 4.61 10.98 3.20
C LEU A 196 4.01 10.11 2.09
N THR A 197 4.85 9.56 1.20
CA THR A 197 4.42 8.67 0.14
C THR A 197 3.81 7.40 0.72
N LEU A 198 4.45 6.80 1.74
CA LEU A 198 3.94 5.60 2.44
C LEU A 198 2.57 5.88 3.07
N ARG A 199 2.46 6.97 3.84
CA ARG A 199 1.20 7.37 4.48
C ARG A 199 0.07 7.56 3.47
N SER A 200 0.36 8.18 2.34
CA SER A 200 -0.64 8.38 1.28
C SER A 200 -1.05 7.10 0.56
N ASN A 201 -0.22 6.05 0.62
CA ASN A 201 -0.49 4.71 0.12
C ASN A 201 -0.98 3.75 1.22
N LYS A 202 -1.38 4.27 2.39
CA LYS A 202 -1.83 3.48 3.56
C LYS A 202 -0.79 2.43 3.97
N ARG A 203 0.46 2.88 4.09
CA ARG A 203 1.56 2.14 4.67
C ARG A 203 2.10 2.89 5.88
N MET A 204 2.51 2.13 6.88
CA MET A 204 3.26 2.60 8.03
C MET A 204 4.55 3.28 7.57
N PRO A 205 5.08 4.24 8.36
CA PRO A 205 6.44 4.71 8.18
C PRO A 205 7.44 3.54 8.19
N GLY A 206 8.36 3.54 7.23
CA GLY A 206 9.44 2.56 7.14
C GLY A 206 10.54 3.00 6.18
N ASP A 207 11.49 2.11 5.90
CA ASP A 207 12.62 2.40 5.03
C ASP A 207 12.20 2.34 3.55
N ILE A 208 12.55 3.38 2.79
CA ILE A 208 12.48 3.36 1.32
C ILE A 208 13.91 3.39 0.79
N TYR A 209 14.34 2.29 0.17
CA TYR A 209 15.65 2.17 -0.47
C TYR A 209 15.60 2.60 -1.93
N SER A 210 16.69 3.19 -2.40
CA SER A 210 16.86 3.76 -3.75
C SER A 210 18.11 3.21 -4.41
N GLY A 211 17.93 2.34 -5.41
CA GLY A 211 18.99 1.84 -6.29
C GLY A 211 18.99 2.66 -7.57
N GLU A 212 20.07 3.40 -7.80
CA GLU A 212 20.24 4.31 -8.94
C GLU A 212 21.74 4.51 -9.23
N LEU A 213 22.24 3.88 -10.29
CA LEU A 213 23.64 3.97 -10.71
C LEU A 213 23.80 4.44 -12.17
N PHE A 214 22.79 5.13 -12.71
CA PHE A 214 22.82 5.67 -14.06
C PHE A 214 23.35 7.11 -14.12
N ALA A 215 23.96 7.47 -15.25
CA ALA A 215 24.50 8.79 -15.53
C ALA A 215 25.49 9.29 -14.45
N LYS A 216 25.11 10.31 -13.68
CA LYS A 216 26.00 10.96 -12.70
C LYS A 216 26.33 10.09 -11.48
N ASP A 217 25.51 9.07 -11.24
CA ASP A 217 25.62 8.19 -10.07
C ASP A 217 26.43 6.91 -10.41
N HIS A 218 26.97 6.83 -11.64
CA HIS A 218 27.83 5.74 -12.08
C HIS A 218 29.26 5.91 -11.53
N TYR A 219 29.79 4.85 -10.91
CA TYR A 219 31.15 4.80 -10.40
C TYR A 219 32.05 3.93 -11.29
N ILE A 220 33.16 4.48 -11.76
CA ILE A 220 34.13 3.74 -12.59
C ILE A 220 34.89 2.74 -11.71
N GLY A 221 34.94 1.47 -12.14
CA GLY A 221 35.73 0.42 -11.48
C GLY A 221 34.98 -0.44 -10.47
N ILE A 222 33.68 -0.20 -10.27
CA ILE A 222 32.77 -1.08 -9.52
C ILE A 222 31.62 -1.54 -10.40
N SER A 223 30.98 -2.66 -10.04
CA SER A 223 29.81 -3.16 -10.77
C SER A 223 28.64 -2.16 -10.65
N PRO A 224 27.94 -1.84 -11.76
CA PRO A 224 26.76 -0.98 -11.73
C PRO A 224 25.48 -1.73 -11.31
N TYR A 225 25.57 -2.99 -10.90
CA TYR A 225 24.39 -3.82 -10.63
C TYR A 225 23.91 -3.69 -9.19
N VAL A 226 22.77 -3.02 -8.98
CA VAL A 226 22.32 -2.59 -7.64
C VAL A 226 22.09 -3.76 -6.68
N PHE A 227 21.66 -4.93 -7.16
CA PHE A 227 21.41 -6.10 -6.30
C PHE A 227 22.68 -6.90 -5.93
N GLU A 228 23.88 -6.41 -6.26
CA GLU A 228 25.12 -7.09 -5.88
C GLU A 228 25.66 -6.65 -4.52
N HIS A 229 25.39 -5.42 -4.09
CA HIS A 229 25.93 -4.89 -2.84
C HIS A 229 25.00 -3.85 -2.18
N PRO A 230 24.70 -3.95 -0.87
CA PRO A 230 23.80 -3.03 -0.17
C PRO A 230 24.29 -1.59 -0.15
N GLY A 231 25.61 -1.36 -0.15
CA GLY A 231 26.20 -0.02 -0.24
C GLY A 231 25.96 0.72 -1.56
N LEU A 232 25.32 0.10 -2.55
CA LEU A 232 24.88 0.74 -3.80
C LEU A 232 23.49 1.39 -3.69
N TRP A 233 22.86 1.31 -2.51
CA TRP A 233 21.54 1.84 -2.26
C TRP A 233 21.57 3.00 -1.28
N ASP A 234 20.77 4.02 -1.56
CA ASP A 234 20.48 5.11 -0.63
C ASP A 234 19.15 4.91 0.09
N LYS A 235 18.95 5.59 1.22
CA LYS A 235 17.63 5.72 1.86
C LYS A 235 16.92 7.01 1.45
N ALA A 236 15.81 6.89 0.74
CA ALA A 236 14.92 8.01 0.42
C ALA A 236 14.01 8.39 1.61
N ALA A 237 13.70 7.43 2.48
CA ALA A 237 13.05 7.62 3.77
C ALA A 237 13.60 6.57 4.74
N ALA A 238 13.59 6.88 6.04
CA ALA A 238 14.07 5.99 7.09
C ALA A 238 13.01 5.82 8.17
N ASN A 239 12.90 4.61 8.71
CA ASN A 239 12.13 4.32 9.91
C ASN A 239 12.81 4.94 11.14
N ASN A 240 12.07 5.70 11.94
CA ASN A 240 12.59 6.29 13.18
C ASN A 240 12.59 5.33 14.39
N HIS A 241 12.05 4.11 14.25
CA HIS A 241 12.04 3.09 15.30
C HIS A 241 13.35 2.29 15.35
N PHE A 242 14.21 2.44 14.33
CA PHE A 242 15.51 1.79 14.21
C PHE A 242 16.61 2.85 14.00
N GLU A 243 17.86 2.45 14.15
CA GLU A 243 18.99 3.34 13.84
C GLU A 243 18.96 3.78 12.38
N LEU A 244 19.09 5.08 12.13
CA LEU A 244 19.01 5.66 10.78
C LEU A 244 20.01 5.02 9.81
N THR A 245 21.17 4.60 10.30
CA THR A 245 22.27 3.97 9.56
C THR A 245 22.08 2.48 9.32
N SER A 246 21.16 1.80 10.02
CA SER A 246 20.96 0.36 9.87
C SER A 246 20.40 0.01 8.49
N ASN A 247 21.00 -0.92 7.77
CA ASN A 247 20.49 -1.43 6.49
C ASN A 247 20.15 -2.93 6.57
N ALA A 248 19.94 -3.47 7.78
CA ALA A 248 19.77 -4.90 8.01
C ALA A 248 18.74 -5.59 7.10
N PRO A 249 17.54 -5.03 6.84
CA PRO A 249 16.59 -5.64 5.89
C PRO A 249 17.16 -5.76 4.47
N LEU A 250 17.83 -4.71 3.98
CA LEU A 250 18.41 -4.67 2.64
C LEU A 250 19.61 -5.61 2.53
N GLU A 251 20.47 -5.63 3.54
CA GLU A 251 21.61 -6.56 3.62
C GLU A 251 21.14 -8.01 3.57
N ARG A 252 20.08 -8.33 4.31
CA ARG A 252 19.45 -9.66 4.28
C ARG A 252 18.92 -10.01 2.89
N LEU A 253 18.19 -9.09 2.23
CA LEU A 253 17.67 -9.29 0.88
C LEU A 253 18.80 -9.56 -0.12
N ILE A 254 19.82 -8.70 -0.15
CA ILE A 254 20.92 -8.80 -1.13
C ILE A 254 21.75 -10.06 -0.90
N ARG A 255 22.00 -10.44 0.34
CA ARG A 255 22.64 -11.72 0.67
C ARG A 255 21.85 -12.90 0.10
N LEU A 256 20.54 -12.97 0.36
CA LEU A 256 19.68 -14.04 -0.15
C LEU A 256 19.62 -14.10 -1.68
N LEU A 257 19.72 -12.96 -2.37
CA LEU A 257 19.77 -12.90 -3.83
C LEU A 257 21.11 -13.33 -4.43
N ASN A 258 22.21 -13.24 -3.66
CA ASN A 258 23.55 -13.58 -4.11
C ASN A 258 23.99 -15.00 -3.69
N ASP A 259 23.40 -15.53 -2.62
CA ASP A 259 23.63 -16.91 -2.17
C ASP A 259 23.13 -17.92 -3.21
N SER A 260 23.73 -19.11 -3.21
CA SER A 260 23.24 -20.21 -4.05
C SER A 260 21.81 -20.60 -3.62
N PRO A 261 20.88 -20.80 -4.57
CA PRO A 261 19.51 -21.17 -4.23
C PRO A 261 19.48 -22.52 -3.53
N SER A 262 18.74 -22.58 -2.43
CA SER A 262 18.44 -23.78 -1.66
C SER A 262 17.00 -23.68 -1.16
N GLU A 263 16.38 -24.79 -0.78
CA GLU A 263 15.02 -24.77 -0.21
C GLU A 263 14.92 -23.80 0.99
N LYS A 264 15.97 -23.72 1.82
CA LYS A 264 16.04 -22.81 2.96
C LYS A 264 16.14 -21.34 2.53
N SER A 265 17.11 -21.00 1.67
CA SER A 265 17.32 -19.60 1.26
C SER A 265 16.15 -19.06 0.45
N GLU A 266 15.52 -19.88 -0.40
CA GLU A 266 14.31 -19.51 -1.13
C GLU A 266 13.10 -19.33 -0.23
N LYS A 267 12.97 -20.15 0.82
CA LYS A 267 11.93 -19.96 1.84
C LYS A 267 12.11 -18.64 2.57
N GLU A 268 13.32 -18.35 3.07
CA GLU A 268 13.63 -17.09 3.74
C GLU A 268 13.40 -15.88 2.82
N LEU A 269 13.77 -15.98 1.55
CA LEU A 269 13.51 -14.93 0.56
C LEU A 269 12.00 -14.76 0.31
N SER A 270 11.27 -15.86 0.16
CA SER A 270 9.81 -15.82 -0.05
C SER A 270 9.06 -15.23 1.14
N GLU A 271 9.56 -15.40 2.37
CA GLU A 271 8.98 -14.81 3.59
C GLU A 271 9.31 -13.32 3.69
N LEU A 272 10.50 -12.91 3.25
CA LEU A 272 10.98 -11.53 3.23
C LEU A 272 10.32 -10.66 2.14
N LEU A 273 9.73 -11.26 1.11
CA LEU A 273 9.08 -10.56 0.00
C LEU A 273 7.54 -10.64 0.12
N ASP A 274 6.85 -9.52 -0.12
CA ASP A 274 5.40 -9.53 -0.33
C ASP A 274 5.08 -10.09 -1.73
N ILE A 275 4.96 -11.43 -1.82
CA ILE A 275 4.75 -12.14 -3.08
C ILE A 275 3.54 -11.63 -3.87
N GLU A 276 2.50 -11.14 -3.20
CA GLU A 276 1.35 -10.56 -3.90
C GLU A 276 1.69 -9.20 -4.51
N ALA A 277 2.39 -8.32 -3.78
CA ALA A 277 2.84 -7.04 -4.29
C ALA A 277 3.82 -7.21 -5.47
N TRP A 278 4.72 -8.19 -5.39
CA TRP A 278 5.60 -8.54 -6.50
C TRP A 278 4.83 -9.14 -7.70
N GLY A 279 3.80 -9.95 -7.46
CA GLY A 279 2.89 -10.41 -8.51
C GLY A 279 2.17 -9.25 -9.23
N ARG A 280 1.74 -8.22 -8.49
CA ARG A 280 1.20 -6.97 -9.05
C ARG A 280 2.23 -6.22 -9.89
N PHE A 281 3.48 -6.17 -9.42
CA PHE A 281 4.59 -5.54 -10.14
C PHE A 281 4.89 -6.25 -11.46
N ALA A 282 4.95 -7.58 -11.46
CA ALA A 282 5.19 -8.34 -12.69
C ALA A 282 4.02 -8.21 -13.70
N ALA A 283 2.78 -8.15 -13.22
CA ALA A 283 1.62 -7.86 -14.06
C ALA A 283 1.70 -6.42 -14.64
N PHE A 284 2.16 -5.46 -13.84
CA PHE A 284 2.41 -4.09 -14.27
C PHE A 284 3.49 -4.02 -15.36
N GLU A 285 4.63 -4.70 -15.19
CA GLU A 285 5.68 -4.75 -16.23
C GLU A 285 5.16 -5.37 -17.53
N MET A 286 4.37 -6.44 -17.43
CA MET A 286 3.75 -7.10 -18.58
C MET A 286 2.70 -6.20 -19.27
N LEU A 287 1.85 -5.49 -18.53
CA LEU A 287 0.82 -4.65 -19.15
C LEU A 287 1.42 -3.37 -19.76
N THR A 288 2.53 -2.89 -19.21
CA THR A 288 3.18 -1.64 -19.67
C THR A 288 4.30 -1.86 -20.66
N GLN A 289 4.86 -3.07 -20.72
CA GLN A 289 6.08 -3.37 -21.48
C GLN A 289 7.22 -2.39 -21.17
N THR A 290 7.33 -1.98 -19.90
CA THR A 290 8.34 -1.00 -19.48
C THR A 290 9.73 -1.62 -19.44
N SER A 291 10.74 -0.82 -19.79
CA SER A 291 12.15 -1.19 -19.67
C SER A 291 12.84 -0.56 -18.47
N HIS A 292 12.12 0.23 -17.66
CA HIS A 292 12.69 1.13 -16.64
C HIS A 292 12.93 0.45 -15.27
N PHE A 293 13.32 -0.82 -15.25
CA PHE A 293 13.74 -1.59 -14.06
C PHE A 293 14.78 -2.64 -14.46
N ASP A 294 15.97 -2.18 -14.84
CA ASP A 294 17.10 -3.03 -15.25
C ASP A 294 18.07 -3.30 -14.09
N GLN A 295 19.30 -3.70 -14.38
CA GLN A 295 20.26 -4.02 -13.32
C GLN A 295 20.79 -2.78 -12.58
N GLU A 296 20.61 -1.58 -13.12
CA GLU A 296 21.38 -0.40 -12.71
C GLU A 296 20.51 0.72 -12.10
N HIS A 297 19.24 0.86 -12.50
CA HIS A 297 18.50 2.08 -12.16
C HIS A 297 16.98 1.93 -11.93
N ASN A 298 16.39 3.01 -11.39
CA ASN A 298 14.97 3.21 -11.07
C ASN A 298 14.36 2.29 -10.00
N TRP A 299 15.16 1.47 -9.32
CA TRP A 299 14.64 0.63 -8.24
C TRP A 299 14.30 1.43 -7.00
N ARG A 300 13.04 1.33 -6.56
CA ARG A 300 12.62 1.74 -5.22
C ARG A 300 11.94 0.56 -4.55
N ILE A 301 12.41 0.20 -3.36
CA ILE A 301 11.81 -0.87 -2.56
C ILE A 301 11.54 -0.35 -1.15
N TYR A 302 10.38 -0.71 -0.62
CA TYR A 302 9.94 -0.33 0.72
C TYR A 302 10.00 -1.55 1.62
N TYR A 303 10.60 -1.41 2.81
CA TYR A 303 10.54 -2.43 3.85
C TYR A 303 9.53 -2.06 4.92
N ASP A 304 8.52 -2.91 5.09
CA ASP A 304 7.49 -2.78 6.13
C ASP A 304 7.88 -3.63 7.34
N PRO A 305 8.33 -3.04 8.47
CA PRO A 305 8.74 -3.79 9.65
C PRO A 305 7.56 -4.44 10.39
N TRP A 306 6.33 -3.98 10.13
CA TRP A 306 5.11 -4.49 10.77
C TRP A 306 4.52 -5.70 10.03
N ARG A 307 4.95 -5.94 8.80
CA ARG A 307 4.64 -7.16 8.03
C ARG A 307 5.89 -7.97 7.69
N GLN A 308 7.06 -7.44 8.06
CA GLN A 308 8.39 -7.98 7.83
C GLN A 308 8.72 -8.23 6.35
N LYS A 309 8.18 -7.40 5.45
CA LYS A 309 8.18 -7.65 4.00
C LYS A 309 8.65 -6.48 3.17
N PHE A 310 9.36 -6.79 2.09
CA PHE A 310 9.64 -5.85 1.00
C PHE A 310 8.51 -5.78 -0.02
N GLU A 311 8.14 -4.55 -0.37
CA GLU A 311 7.25 -4.23 -1.48
C GLU A 311 7.94 -3.41 -2.57
N PRO A 312 7.54 -3.60 -3.85
CA PRO A 312 7.95 -2.72 -4.93
C PRO A 312 7.30 -1.33 -4.82
N LEU A 313 8.10 -0.28 -5.07
CA LEU A 313 7.64 1.09 -5.22
C LEU A 313 7.98 1.58 -6.64
N ILE A 314 6.98 2.09 -7.35
CA ILE A 314 7.16 2.51 -8.74
C ILE A 314 7.76 3.91 -8.81
N TRP A 315 8.85 4.05 -9.56
CA TRP A 315 9.55 5.32 -9.75
C TRP A 315 10.07 5.50 -11.18
N ASP A 316 9.83 6.68 -11.74
CA ASP A 316 10.12 7.10 -13.12
C ASP A 316 9.85 6.02 -14.21
N PRO A 317 8.68 5.36 -14.20
CA PRO A 317 8.43 4.29 -15.15
C PRO A 317 8.08 4.88 -16.52
N LEU A 318 8.47 4.17 -17.59
CA LEU A 318 8.09 4.50 -18.97
C LEU A 318 7.43 3.29 -19.64
N GLY A 319 6.10 3.31 -19.75
CA GLY A 319 5.31 2.26 -20.39
C GLY A 319 4.93 2.55 -21.84
N TRP A 320 4.79 1.51 -22.65
CA TRP A 320 4.32 1.53 -24.04
C TRP A 320 5.20 2.40 -24.97
N VAL A 321 6.48 2.55 -24.63
CA VAL A 321 7.46 3.32 -25.41
C VAL A 321 8.25 2.36 -26.30
N THR A 322 8.47 2.74 -27.55
CA THR A 322 9.18 1.92 -28.56
C THR A 322 10.64 2.32 -28.66
N LEU A 323 11.55 1.34 -28.79
CA LEU A 323 12.92 1.58 -29.27
C LEU A 323 13.02 1.48 -30.82
N SER A 324 12.06 0.85 -31.50
CA SER A 324 12.03 0.74 -32.97
C SER A 324 10.59 0.69 -33.54
N SER A 325 10.45 1.04 -34.82
CA SER A 325 9.18 1.37 -35.48
C SER A 325 8.39 0.18 -36.06
N HIS A 326 8.64 -1.08 -35.65
CA HIS A 326 7.98 -2.25 -36.24
C HIS A 326 7.57 -3.27 -35.16
N LYS A 327 6.34 -3.14 -34.65
CA LYS A 327 5.67 -3.99 -33.62
C LYS A 327 6.43 -4.09 -32.28
N LEU A 328 5.73 -3.87 -31.16
CA LEU A 328 6.31 -4.16 -29.84
C LEU A 328 6.38 -5.68 -29.67
N PRO A 329 7.57 -6.30 -29.55
CA PRO A 329 7.65 -7.70 -29.15
C PRO A 329 7.08 -7.82 -27.74
N LEU A 330 6.02 -8.62 -27.59
CA LEU A 330 5.39 -8.85 -26.29
C LEU A 330 6.36 -9.65 -25.40
N VAL A 331 6.57 -9.15 -24.18
CA VAL A 331 7.31 -9.84 -23.12
C VAL A 331 6.34 -10.17 -21.99
N THR A 332 6.13 -11.47 -21.77
CA THR A 332 5.17 -11.99 -20.79
C THR A 332 5.80 -12.28 -19.42
N ALA A 333 7.14 -12.37 -19.38
CA ALA A 333 7.90 -12.60 -18.16
C ALA A 333 9.30 -11.96 -18.20
N VAL A 334 9.41 -10.78 -17.59
CA VAL A 334 10.66 -9.99 -17.52
C VAL A 334 11.68 -10.64 -16.58
N SER A 335 12.94 -10.79 -17.03
CA SER A 335 14.00 -11.44 -16.25
C SER A 335 15.34 -10.72 -16.31
N ARG A 336 15.35 -9.44 -15.92
CA ARG A 336 16.52 -8.57 -16.12
C ARG A 336 17.50 -8.55 -14.95
N THR A 337 17.06 -8.90 -13.73
CA THR A 337 17.85 -8.74 -12.50
C THR A 337 17.88 -10.03 -11.68
N LYS A 338 18.79 -10.12 -10.70
CA LYS A 338 18.81 -11.23 -9.73
C LYS A 338 17.47 -11.40 -9.01
N LEU A 339 16.82 -10.28 -8.65
CA LEU A 339 15.50 -10.30 -8.05
C LEU A 339 14.42 -10.87 -8.98
N HIS A 340 14.41 -10.47 -10.27
CA HIS A 340 13.48 -11.07 -11.23
C HIS A 340 13.68 -12.59 -11.35
N ASN A 341 14.93 -13.03 -11.50
CA ASN A 341 15.24 -14.46 -11.59
C ASN A 341 14.74 -15.21 -10.35
N ALA A 342 15.02 -14.69 -9.14
CA ALA A 342 14.57 -15.30 -7.90
C ALA A 342 13.03 -15.36 -7.78
N LEU A 343 12.32 -14.30 -8.19
CA LEU A 343 10.85 -14.29 -8.21
C LEU A 343 10.29 -15.38 -9.13
N TYR A 344 10.86 -15.56 -10.33
CA TYR A 344 10.40 -16.60 -11.27
C TYR A 344 10.81 -18.03 -10.90
N ARG A 345 11.76 -18.22 -9.98
CA ARG A 345 11.96 -19.51 -9.32
C ARG A 345 10.78 -19.86 -8.42
N ASN A 346 10.15 -18.87 -7.77
CA ASN A 346 9.03 -19.09 -6.86
C ASN A 346 7.70 -19.20 -7.60
N THR A 347 7.11 -20.39 -7.66
CA THR A 347 5.89 -20.58 -8.46
C THR A 347 4.66 -19.90 -7.85
N LYS A 348 4.63 -19.61 -6.55
CA LYS A 348 3.58 -18.79 -5.95
C LYS A 348 3.53 -17.41 -6.57
N PHE A 349 4.69 -16.80 -6.81
CA PHE A 349 4.78 -15.49 -7.46
C PHE A 349 4.17 -15.55 -8.87
N ILE A 350 4.45 -16.60 -9.63
CA ILE A 350 3.88 -16.82 -10.96
C ILE A 350 2.35 -16.89 -10.84
N VAL A 351 1.82 -17.73 -9.96
CA VAL A 351 0.37 -17.83 -9.72
C VAL A 351 -0.24 -16.47 -9.34
N GLN A 352 0.43 -15.71 -8.47
CA GLN A 352 -0.06 -14.38 -8.07
C GLN A 352 -0.05 -13.37 -9.22
N LYS A 353 0.98 -13.36 -10.09
CA LYS A 353 0.99 -12.54 -11.32
C LYS A 353 -0.25 -12.80 -12.17
N HIS A 354 -0.58 -14.06 -12.42
CA HIS A 354 -1.76 -14.44 -13.21
C HIS A 354 -3.07 -14.09 -12.51
N ARG A 355 -3.15 -14.24 -11.18
CA ARG A 355 -4.33 -13.81 -10.40
C ARG A 355 -4.59 -12.31 -10.54
N VAL A 356 -3.54 -11.49 -10.53
CA VAL A 356 -3.65 -10.03 -10.73
C VAL A 356 -4.10 -9.71 -12.15
N LEU A 357 -3.45 -10.29 -13.17
CA LEU A 357 -3.83 -10.10 -14.57
C LEU A 357 -5.30 -10.43 -14.79
N ARG A 358 -5.78 -11.58 -14.29
CA ARG A 358 -7.18 -11.96 -14.43
C ARG A 358 -8.12 -10.95 -13.74
N SER A 359 -7.79 -10.53 -12.52
CA SER A 359 -8.58 -9.52 -11.81
C SER A 359 -8.61 -8.17 -12.53
N PHE A 360 -7.59 -7.82 -13.31
CA PHE A 360 -7.54 -6.57 -14.08
C PHE A 360 -8.59 -6.57 -15.21
N TYR A 361 -8.81 -7.69 -15.88
CA TYR A 361 -9.86 -7.82 -16.92
C TYR A 361 -11.25 -8.08 -16.31
N ASP A 362 -11.37 -9.01 -15.35
CA ASP A 362 -12.67 -9.43 -14.80
C ASP A 362 -13.40 -8.31 -14.04
N LYS A 363 -12.66 -7.33 -13.49
CA LYS A 363 -13.23 -6.16 -12.76
C LYS A 363 -13.38 -4.91 -13.63
N SER A 364 -13.25 -5.03 -14.95
CA SER A 364 -13.27 -3.90 -15.89
C SER A 364 -12.25 -2.80 -15.56
N HIS A 365 -11.13 -3.14 -14.89
CA HIS A 365 -10.09 -2.16 -14.57
C HIS A 365 -9.38 -1.66 -15.84
N ASN A 366 -9.29 -2.50 -16.88
CA ASN A 366 -8.84 -2.11 -18.21
C ASN A 366 -9.71 -1.00 -18.81
N GLU A 367 -11.03 -1.14 -18.77
CA GLU A 367 -11.97 -0.15 -19.30
C GLU A 367 -11.93 1.15 -18.50
N LEU A 368 -11.92 1.05 -17.17
CA LEU A 368 -11.75 2.21 -16.28
C LEU A 368 -10.45 2.96 -16.58
N PHE A 369 -9.34 2.24 -16.73
CA PHE A 369 -8.05 2.81 -17.08
C PHE A 369 -8.08 3.53 -18.43
N LEU A 370 -8.58 2.88 -19.49
CA LEU A 370 -8.66 3.48 -20.82
C LEU A 370 -9.55 4.73 -20.83
N ASN A 371 -10.69 4.70 -20.13
CA ASN A 371 -11.57 5.85 -19.97
C ASN A 371 -10.89 7.03 -19.25
N GLU A 372 -10.09 6.77 -18.20
CA GLU A 372 -9.27 7.80 -17.55
C GLU A 372 -8.25 8.42 -18.50
N ILE A 373 -7.59 7.59 -19.33
CA ILE A 373 -6.63 8.06 -20.33
C ILE A 373 -7.31 8.90 -21.42
N ASP A 374 -8.50 8.53 -21.87
CA ASP A 374 -9.27 9.28 -22.88
C ASP A 374 -9.74 10.63 -22.32
N LEU A 375 -10.20 10.67 -21.07
CA LEU A 375 -10.56 11.92 -20.39
C LEU A 375 -9.35 12.84 -20.23
N LEU A 376 -8.22 12.32 -19.77
CA LEU A 376 -7.02 13.12 -19.60
C LEU A 376 -6.44 13.58 -20.94
N SER A 377 -6.44 12.73 -21.96
CA SER A 377 -5.93 13.07 -23.29
C SER A 377 -6.68 14.27 -23.87
N ARG A 378 -8.00 14.35 -23.70
CA ARG A 378 -8.79 15.53 -24.09
C ARG A 378 -8.33 16.81 -23.39
N LYS A 379 -8.17 16.77 -22.06
CA LYS A 379 -7.68 17.93 -21.29
C LYS A 379 -6.26 18.33 -21.68
N LEU A 380 -5.40 17.34 -21.87
CA LEU A 380 -4.01 17.50 -22.24
C LEU A 380 -3.85 18.10 -23.64
N SER A 381 -4.66 17.66 -24.62
CA SER A 381 -4.69 18.23 -25.97
C SER A 381 -5.02 19.72 -25.94
N ALA A 382 -6.00 20.13 -25.14
CA ALA A 382 -6.34 21.55 -24.97
C ALA A 382 -5.14 22.36 -24.44
N SER A 383 -4.46 21.87 -23.40
CA SER A 383 -3.27 22.54 -22.85
C SER A 383 -2.06 22.53 -23.80
N ILE A 384 -1.82 21.43 -24.53
CA ILE A 384 -0.76 21.28 -25.55
C ILE A 384 -0.86 22.36 -26.63
N MET A 385 -2.07 22.65 -27.10
CA MET A 385 -2.32 23.67 -28.13
C MET A 385 -1.93 25.09 -27.69
N HIS A 386 -1.73 25.31 -26.39
CA HIS A 386 -1.34 26.60 -25.81
C HIS A 386 0.05 26.58 -25.16
N ASP A 387 0.79 25.48 -25.25
CA ASP A 387 2.16 25.40 -24.73
C ASP A 387 3.10 26.26 -25.61
N PRO A 388 3.77 27.28 -25.05
CA PRO A 388 4.66 28.16 -25.81
C PRO A 388 6.00 27.50 -26.15
N HIS A 389 6.36 26.43 -25.46
CA HIS A 389 7.64 25.75 -25.61
C HIS A 389 7.53 24.46 -26.42
N LEU A 390 6.34 24.11 -26.89
CA LEU A 390 6.11 22.98 -27.78
C LEU A 390 6.04 23.46 -29.23
N VAL A 391 7.01 23.02 -30.03
CA VAL A 391 7.18 23.43 -31.43
C VAL A 391 6.01 22.98 -32.32
N ASP A 392 5.56 21.73 -32.16
CA ASP A 392 4.52 21.12 -32.99
C ASP A 392 3.41 20.50 -32.12
N PRO A 393 2.41 21.31 -31.71
CA PRO A 393 1.32 20.84 -30.86
C PRO A 393 0.33 19.90 -31.57
N ASN A 394 0.22 20.01 -32.91
CA ASN A 394 -0.64 19.12 -33.70
C ASN A 394 -0.05 17.71 -33.74
N SER A 395 1.25 17.59 -34.00
CA SER A 395 1.95 16.30 -33.96
C SER A 395 1.90 15.68 -32.56
N ALA A 396 2.09 16.48 -31.50
CA ALA A 396 1.97 16.01 -30.12
C ALA A 396 0.57 15.48 -29.81
N THR A 397 -0.49 16.17 -30.25
CA THR A 397 -1.88 15.72 -30.10
C THR A 397 -2.14 14.42 -30.87
N ALA A 398 -1.68 14.32 -32.11
CA ALA A 398 -1.77 13.10 -32.90
C ALA A 398 -0.98 11.94 -32.26
N ALA A 399 0.14 12.24 -31.59
CA ALA A 399 0.94 11.26 -30.87
C ALA A 399 0.21 10.70 -29.64
N LEU A 400 -0.63 11.49 -28.94
CA LEU A 400 -1.49 10.99 -27.87
C LEU A 400 -2.49 9.94 -28.36
N ALA A 401 -3.13 10.18 -29.51
CA ALA A 401 -4.06 9.21 -30.10
C ALA A 401 -3.36 7.89 -30.46
N ARG A 402 -2.20 7.96 -31.12
CA ARG A 402 -1.38 6.77 -31.44
C ARG A 402 -0.94 6.03 -30.17
N TYR A 403 -0.60 6.76 -29.12
CA TYR A 403 -0.21 6.19 -27.83
C TYR A 403 -1.37 5.47 -27.15
N ARG A 404 -2.57 6.05 -27.14
CA ARG A 404 -3.79 5.39 -26.66
C ARG A 404 -4.08 4.10 -27.43
N THR A 405 -4.04 4.11 -28.76
CA THR A 405 -4.20 2.86 -29.55
C THR A 405 -3.15 1.82 -29.18
N ARG A 406 -1.90 2.25 -28.93
CA ARG A 406 -0.82 1.33 -28.51
C ARG A 406 -1.09 0.70 -27.14
N ILE A 407 -1.59 1.46 -26.16
CA ILE A 407 -1.96 0.93 -24.84
C ILE A 407 -3.00 -0.18 -25.02
N GLU A 408 -4.08 0.11 -25.75
CA GLU A 408 -5.16 -0.85 -26.01
C GLU A 408 -4.65 -2.09 -26.71
N ASN A 409 -3.82 -1.94 -27.75
CA ASN A 409 -3.23 -3.07 -28.45
C ASN A 409 -2.37 -3.94 -27.52
N VAL A 410 -1.56 -3.36 -26.62
CA VAL A 410 -0.76 -4.14 -25.67
C VAL A 410 -1.64 -4.86 -24.65
N ILE A 411 -2.64 -4.18 -24.09
CA ILE A 411 -3.61 -4.80 -23.18
C ILE A 411 -4.32 -5.97 -23.87
N GLU A 412 -4.69 -5.83 -25.14
CA GLU A 412 -5.36 -6.88 -25.89
C GLU A 412 -4.42 -8.03 -26.28
N MET A 413 -3.19 -7.72 -26.68
CA MET A 413 -2.16 -8.74 -26.93
C MET A 413 -1.86 -9.56 -25.66
N VAL A 414 -1.74 -8.91 -24.49
CA VAL A 414 -1.58 -9.60 -23.20
C VAL A 414 -2.78 -10.52 -22.91
N ARG A 415 -4.00 -10.04 -23.18
CA ARG A 415 -5.23 -10.82 -22.96
C ARG A 415 -5.24 -12.08 -23.83
N SER A 416 -4.96 -11.93 -25.12
CA SER A 416 -4.96 -13.03 -26.09
C SER A 416 -3.84 -14.04 -25.80
N GLU A 417 -2.61 -13.56 -25.61
CA GLU A 417 -1.45 -14.40 -25.30
C GLU A 417 -1.63 -15.22 -24.02
N ILE A 418 -2.15 -14.62 -22.95
CA ILE A 418 -2.26 -15.31 -21.66
C ILE A 418 -3.53 -16.17 -21.56
N PHE A 419 -4.65 -15.72 -22.13
CA PHE A 419 -5.96 -16.35 -21.88
C PHE A 419 -6.59 -17.01 -23.11
N GLU A 420 -6.08 -16.83 -24.32
CA GLU A 420 -6.67 -17.43 -25.53
C GLU A 420 -5.75 -18.43 -26.21
N GLU A 421 -4.43 -18.39 -25.97
CA GLU A 421 -3.50 -19.41 -26.45
C GLU A 421 -3.88 -20.80 -25.88
N GLU A 422 -4.01 -21.79 -26.77
CA GLU A 422 -4.37 -23.16 -26.38
C GLU A 422 -3.23 -23.79 -25.56
N SER A 423 -3.47 -23.94 -24.27
CA SER A 423 -2.59 -24.65 -23.35
C SER A 423 -2.90 -26.15 -23.35
N ASP A 424 -1.98 -26.96 -23.87
CA ASP A 424 -2.10 -28.42 -23.90
C ASP A 424 -1.85 -29.04 -22.52
N VAL A 425 -2.83 -29.79 -22.03
CA VAL A 425 -2.66 -30.67 -20.87
C VAL A 425 -2.89 -32.09 -21.31
N ALA A 426 -1.87 -32.92 -21.14
CA ALA A 426 -1.95 -34.35 -21.43
C ALA A 426 -1.80 -35.16 -20.15
N TYR A 427 -2.50 -36.28 -20.05
CA TYR A 427 -2.42 -37.17 -18.91
C TYR A 427 -2.30 -38.65 -19.30
N ALA A 428 -1.64 -39.42 -18.44
CA ALA A 428 -1.67 -40.88 -18.48
C ALA A 428 -1.99 -41.39 -17.07
N ASN A 429 -2.75 -42.47 -16.96
CA ASN A 429 -3.23 -42.94 -15.67
C ASN A 429 -3.13 -44.47 -15.55
N THR A 430 -2.86 -44.96 -14.35
CA THR A 430 -2.87 -46.40 -14.02
C THR A 430 -3.57 -46.62 -12.69
N LEU A 431 -4.35 -47.71 -12.58
CA LEU A 431 -5.00 -48.11 -11.34
C LEU A 431 -4.48 -49.50 -10.96
N SER A 432 -3.85 -49.61 -9.79
CA SER A 432 -3.33 -50.89 -9.29
C SER A 432 -4.43 -51.73 -8.63
N LYS A 433 -4.18 -53.03 -8.47
CA LYS A 433 -5.07 -53.94 -7.72
C LYS A 433 -5.28 -53.56 -6.26
N LEU A 434 -4.38 -52.75 -5.68
CA LEU A 434 -4.45 -52.25 -4.30
C LEU A 434 -5.23 -50.94 -4.18
N GLY A 435 -5.82 -50.46 -5.28
CA GLY A 435 -6.57 -49.20 -5.32
C GLY A 435 -5.70 -47.95 -5.31
N ILE A 436 -4.43 -48.05 -5.74
CA ILE A 436 -3.57 -46.89 -5.93
C ILE A 436 -3.74 -46.38 -7.37
N GLN A 437 -4.29 -45.18 -7.52
CA GLN A 437 -4.40 -44.45 -8.78
C GLN A 437 -3.17 -43.56 -8.94
N LYS A 438 -2.36 -43.84 -9.97
CA LYS A 438 -1.32 -42.91 -10.43
C LYS A 438 -1.84 -42.11 -11.62
N LEU A 439 -1.62 -40.80 -11.59
CA LEU A 439 -1.98 -39.87 -12.65
C LEU A 439 -0.75 -39.02 -12.99
N LYS A 440 -0.18 -39.26 -14.18
CA LYS A 440 0.92 -38.47 -14.74
C LYS A 440 0.33 -37.36 -15.59
N LEU A 441 0.80 -36.12 -15.41
CA LEU A 441 0.37 -34.96 -16.17
C LEU A 441 1.55 -34.27 -16.83
N LYS A 442 1.37 -33.86 -18.08
CA LYS A 442 2.18 -32.86 -18.76
C LYS A 442 1.36 -31.57 -18.84
N VAL A 443 1.89 -30.48 -18.29
CA VAL A 443 1.23 -29.16 -18.28
C VAL A 443 2.04 -28.20 -19.15
N ASP A 444 1.42 -27.67 -20.19
CA ASP A 444 1.99 -26.66 -21.09
C ASP A 444 1.14 -25.37 -21.13
N GLY A 445 1.75 -24.28 -21.60
CA GLY A 445 1.12 -22.96 -21.70
C GLY A 445 1.43 -21.98 -20.57
N GLN A 446 0.90 -20.76 -20.66
CA GLN A 446 1.23 -19.67 -19.72
C GLN A 446 0.27 -19.60 -18.52
N GLU A 447 -1.01 -19.95 -18.71
CA GLU A 447 -2.04 -19.82 -17.66
C GLU A 447 -2.00 -20.99 -16.65
N PRO A 448 -1.85 -20.69 -15.34
CA PRO A 448 -1.92 -21.71 -14.30
C PRO A 448 -3.25 -22.48 -14.29
N ILE A 449 -3.17 -23.78 -14.02
CA ILE A 449 -4.33 -24.61 -13.69
C ILE A 449 -4.70 -24.36 -12.24
N GLU A 450 -5.98 -24.19 -11.93
CA GLU A 450 -6.46 -24.02 -10.54
C GLU A 450 -6.99 -25.32 -9.94
N GLU A 451 -7.67 -26.14 -10.76
CA GLU A 451 -8.26 -27.39 -10.31
C GLU A 451 -8.12 -28.48 -11.38
N LEU A 452 -7.89 -29.71 -10.95
CA LEU A 452 -8.10 -30.92 -11.75
C LEU A 452 -9.40 -31.58 -11.30
N VAL A 453 -10.26 -31.96 -12.23
CA VAL A 453 -11.49 -32.71 -11.93
C VAL A 453 -11.36 -34.10 -12.56
N LEU A 454 -11.32 -35.12 -11.71
CA LEU A 454 -11.19 -36.52 -12.09
C LEU A 454 -12.59 -37.13 -12.10
N ASN A 455 -13.09 -37.54 -13.26
CA ASN A 455 -14.41 -38.16 -13.40
C ASN A 455 -14.26 -39.68 -13.45
N TYR A 456 -14.97 -40.37 -12.57
CA TYR A 456 -14.95 -41.82 -12.41
C TYR A 456 -16.24 -42.47 -12.91
N ALA A 457 -16.17 -43.77 -13.21
CA ALA A 457 -17.32 -44.55 -13.68
C ALA A 457 -18.43 -44.65 -12.61
N GLU A 458 -18.02 -44.93 -11.38
CA GLU A 458 -18.88 -45.04 -10.21
C GLU A 458 -18.55 -43.97 -9.16
N LYS A 459 -19.40 -43.84 -8.14
CA LYS A 459 -19.17 -42.97 -6.97
C LYS A 459 -17.79 -43.24 -6.37
N VAL A 460 -17.08 -42.19 -5.97
CA VAL A 460 -15.72 -42.25 -5.43
C VAL A 460 -15.65 -41.52 -4.09
N THR A 461 -14.91 -42.08 -3.14
CA THR A 461 -14.68 -41.45 -1.83
C THR A 461 -13.39 -40.63 -1.84
N ALA A 462 -13.23 -39.72 -0.87
CA ALA A 462 -11.97 -39.03 -0.70
C ALA A 462 -10.84 -40.06 -0.46
N PRO A 463 -9.71 -39.95 -1.18
CA PRO A 463 -8.51 -40.73 -0.84
C PRO A 463 -8.04 -40.37 0.56
N HIS A 464 -7.46 -41.33 1.27
CA HIS A 464 -6.88 -41.07 2.60
C HIS A 464 -5.60 -40.24 2.48
N ARG A 465 -4.83 -40.49 1.42
CA ARG A 465 -3.61 -39.77 1.11
C ARG A 465 -3.53 -39.48 -0.38
N THR A 466 -3.27 -38.22 -0.71
CA THR A 466 -2.92 -37.78 -2.05
C THR A 466 -1.59 -37.07 -2.03
N THR A 467 -0.62 -37.59 -2.77
CA THR A 467 0.69 -36.95 -2.94
C THR A 467 0.88 -36.51 -4.38
N VAL A 468 1.52 -35.37 -4.59
CA VAL A 468 2.01 -34.94 -5.89
C VAL A 468 3.53 -34.96 -5.90
N SER A 469 4.10 -35.64 -6.88
CA SER A 469 5.52 -35.68 -7.14
C SER A 469 5.88 -34.78 -8.31
N PHE A 470 6.98 -34.05 -8.18
CA PHE A 470 7.62 -33.31 -9.26
C PHE A 470 9.14 -33.43 -9.13
N TRP A 471 9.87 -33.02 -10.16
CA TRP A 471 11.34 -33.09 -10.17
C TRP A 471 11.90 -31.69 -10.33
N VAL A 472 12.89 -31.33 -9.51
CA VAL A 472 13.65 -30.08 -9.62
C VAL A 472 15.11 -30.46 -9.77
N ASN A 473 15.77 -29.98 -10.82
CA ASN A 473 17.17 -30.30 -11.11
C ASN A 473 17.48 -31.83 -11.10
N GLY A 474 16.49 -32.66 -11.50
CA GLY A 474 16.59 -34.11 -11.51
C GLY A 474 16.24 -34.81 -10.20
N GLU A 475 16.09 -34.08 -9.09
CA GLU A 475 15.72 -34.63 -7.78
C GLU A 475 14.21 -34.67 -7.60
N LYS A 476 13.69 -35.79 -7.09
CA LYS A 476 12.26 -35.97 -6.85
C LYS A 476 11.86 -35.26 -5.56
N THR A 477 10.82 -34.44 -5.62
CA THR A 477 10.14 -33.86 -4.46
C THR A 477 8.72 -34.40 -4.40
N ASP A 478 8.27 -34.77 -3.21
CA ASP A 478 6.90 -35.21 -2.92
C ASP A 478 6.23 -34.19 -2.01
N ARG A 479 4.98 -33.81 -2.32
CA ARG A 479 4.14 -32.92 -1.49
C ARG A 479 2.83 -33.60 -1.17
N ASP A 480 2.38 -33.45 0.07
CA ASP A 480 1.07 -33.91 0.51
C ASP A 480 0.01 -32.87 0.14
N ILE A 481 -0.95 -33.23 -0.69
CA ILE A 481 -2.07 -32.35 -1.08
C ILE A 481 -3.42 -32.94 -0.69
N SER A 482 -3.45 -33.83 0.30
CA SER A 482 -4.65 -34.54 0.72
C SER A 482 -5.78 -33.58 1.13
N GLY A 483 -5.44 -32.45 1.76
CA GLY A 483 -6.40 -31.40 2.12
C GLY A 483 -6.97 -30.61 0.92
N ALA A 484 -6.37 -30.75 -0.27
CA ALA A 484 -6.84 -30.12 -1.50
C ALA A 484 -7.88 -30.97 -2.26
N VAL A 485 -8.15 -32.21 -1.83
CA VAL A 485 -9.04 -33.14 -2.55
C VAL A 485 -10.47 -33.06 -2.03
N GLN A 486 -11.43 -32.87 -2.92
CA GLN A 486 -12.85 -32.78 -2.60
C GLN A 486 -13.64 -33.80 -3.40
N PRO A 487 -14.29 -34.79 -2.75
CA PRO A 487 -15.18 -35.73 -3.43
C PRO A 487 -16.57 -35.12 -3.67
N ASP A 488 -17.14 -35.39 -4.84
CA ASP A 488 -18.53 -35.06 -5.19
C ASP A 488 -19.11 -36.14 -6.12
N GLY A 489 -19.93 -37.05 -5.57
CA GLY A 489 -20.50 -38.16 -6.34
C GLY A 489 -19.42 -39.04 -6.97
N ASN A 490 -19.35 -39.04 -8.31
CA ASN A 490 -18.35 -39.75 -9.10
C ASN A 490 -17.13 -38.88 -9.49
N ARG A 491 -16.94 -37.73 -8.83
CA ARG A 491 -15.86 -36.79 -9.12
C ARG A 491 -14.93 -36.61 -7.94
N LEU A 492 -13.63 -36.46 -8.21
CA LEU A 492 -12.66 -35.89 -7.28
C LEU A 492 -12.13 -34.57 -7.86
N THR A 493 -12.31 -33.47 -7.15
CA THR A 493 -11.70 -32.18 -7.49
C THR A 493 -10.43 -31.98 -6.66
N LEU A 494 -9.28 -31.84 -7.32
CA LEU A 494 -7.99 -31.55 -6.71
C LEU A 494 -7.70 -30.06 -6.88
N ARG A 495 -7.74 -29.30 -5.80
CA ARG A 495 -7.53 -27.84 -5.78
C ARG A 495 -6.07 -27.49 -5.51
N ALA A 496 -5.20 -27.76 -6.48
CA ALA A 496 -3.78 -27.42 -6.42
C ALA A 496 -3.40 -26.64 -7.68
N SER A 497 -2.72 -25.51 -7.50
CA SER A 497 -2.25 -24.70 -8.63
C SER A 497 -1.11 -25.40 -9.34
N LEU A 498 -1.24 -25.66 -10.64
CA LEU A 498 -0.19 -26.26 -11.47
C LEU A 498 0.27 -25.26 -12.51
N ILE A 499 1.58 -25.15 -12.68
CA ILE A 499 2.19 -24.27 -13.67
C ILE A 499 3.10 -25.03 -14.62
N SER A 500 3.40 -24.41 -15.76
CA SER A 500 4.49 -24.82 -16.65
C SER A 500 5.84 -24.38 -16.09
N ASN A 501 6.92 -24.96 -16.62
CA ASN A 501 8.28 -24.66 -16.20
C ASN A 501 8.74 -23.32 -16.83
N TYR A 502 9.37 -22.45 -16.05
CA TYR A 502 9.90 -21.17 -16.53
C TYR A 502 11.42 -21.26 -16.60
N GLN A 503 12.00 -20.95 -17.76
CA GLN A 503 13.44 -21.03 -17.98
C GLN A 503 13.97 -19.73 -18.56
N PRO A 504 15.13 -19.23 -18.09
CA PRO A 504 15.75 -18.05 -18.65
C PRO A 504 16.19 -18.30 -20.10
N GLU A 505 15.78 -17.43 -21.02
CA GLU A 505 16.18 -17.45 -22.43
C GLU A 505 16.58 -16.04 -22.85
N MET A 506 17.78 -15.89 -23.44
CA MET A 506 18.21 -14.62 -24.04
C MET A 506 17.40 -14.38 -25.32
N ARG A 507 16.63 -13.30 -25.35
CA ARG A 507 15.83 -12.93 -26.51
C ARG A 507 16.50 -11.81 -27.29
N SER A 508 16.85 -12.07 -28.55
CA SER A 508 17.55 -11.12 -29.42
C SER A 508 16.69 -9.92 -29.84
N ASP A 509 15.36 -10.10 -29.93
CA ASP A 509 14.42 -9.05 -30.33
C ASP A 509 14.23 -7.96 -29.26
N VAL A 510 14.49 -8.29 -28.00
CA VAL A 510 14.44 -7.34 -26.88
C VAL A 510 15.81 -7.06 -26.26
N GLY A 511 16.82 -7.89 -26.52
CA GLY A 511 18.22 -7.68 -26.12
C GLY A 511 18.52 -8.03 -24.65
N TYR A 512 17.67 -8.81 -23.98
CA TYR A 512 17.88 -9.25 -22.60
C TYR A 512 17.20 -10.60 -22.32
N THR A 513 17.50 -11.18 -21.15
CA THR A 513 16.93 -12.45 -20.70
C THR A 513 15.47 -12.30 -20.28
N VAL A 514 14.62 -13.18 -20.79
CA VAL A 514 13.23 -13.34 -20.33
C VAL A 514 13.04 -14.73 -19.74
N GLN A 515 11.92 -14.96 -19.05
CA GLN A 515 11.53 -16.33 -18.71
C GLN A 515 10.58 -16.88 -19.78
N LYS A 516 10.93 -18.03 -20.35
CA LYS A 516 10.10 -18.71 -21.33
C LYS A 516 9.46 -19.94 -20.71
N THR A 517 8.20 -20.17 -21.06
CA THR A 517 7.47 -21.36 -20.63
C THR A 517 7.96 -22.60 -21.38
N ARG A 518 8.01 -23.70 -20.66
CA ARG A 518 8.31 -25.06 -21.12
C ARG A 518 7.33 -26.03 -20.45
N PRO A 519 7.02 -27.17 -21.07
CA PRO A 519 6.17 -28.16 -20.43
C PRO A 519 6.70 -28.59 -19.06
N ALA A 520 5.79 -28.77 -18.10
CA ALA A 520 6.07 -29.30 -16.77
C ALA A 520 5.48 -30.71 -16.61
N TYR A 521 6.03 -31.49 -15.68
CA TYR A 521 5.58 -32.83 -15.35
C TYR A 521 5.19 -32.96 -13.89
N TYR A 522 4.05 -33.61 -13.63
CA TYR A 522 3.55 -33.93 -12.29
C TYR A 522 3.11 -35.39 -12.24
N GLU A 523 3.36 -36.08 -11.13
CA GLU A 523 2.81 -37.43 -10.85
C GLU A 523 1.99 -37.38 -9.57
N PHE A 524 0.67 -37.50 -9.70
CA PHE A 524 -0.25 -37.62 -8.57
C PHE A 524 -0.41 -39.09 -8.21
N THR A 525 -0.38 -39.39 -6.92
CA THR A 525 -0.69 -40.71 -6.36
C THR A 525 -1.84 -40.55 -5.37
N LEU A 526 -2.98 -41.14 -5.69
CA LEU A 526 -4.17 -41.20 -4.85
C LEU A 526 -4.34 -42.64 -4.37
N ASP A 527 -4.49 -42.85 -3.07
CA ASP A 527 -4.78 -44.16 -2.51
C ASP A 527 -6.30 -44.44 -2.42
N LYS A 528 -6.65 -45.71 -2.17
CA LYS A 528 -8.03 -46.15 -1.90
C LYS A 528 -9.06 -45.79 -2.99
N ILE A 529 -8.62 -45.78 -4.25
CA ILE A 529 -9.50 -45.65 -5.41
C ILE A 529 -9.98 -47.03 -5.88
N ASP A 530 -11.28 -47.23 -5.95
CA ASP A 530 -11.95 -48.49 -6.34
C ASP A 530 -12.69 -48.39 -7.69
N SER A 531 -12.73 -47.20 -8.29
CA SER A 531 -13.47 -46.89 -9.51
C SER A 531 -12.54 -46.54 -10.68
N ARG A 532 -12.97 -46.85 -11.91
CA ARG A 532 -12.19 -46.57 -13.13
C ARG A 532 -12.28 -45.09 -13.50
N LEU A 533 -11.13 -44.43 -13.65
CA LEU A 533 -11.05 -43.06 -14.18
C LEU A 533 -11.48 -43.02 -15.66
N LEU A 534 -12.48 -42.19 -15.98
CA LEU A 534 -13.00 -41.98 -17.33
C LEU A 534 -12.22 -40.87 -18.04
N GLU A 535 -12.13 -39.70 -17.40
CA GLU A 535 -11.53 -38.50 -17.96
C GLU A 535 -10.96 -37.58 -16.88
N VAL A 536 -10.11 -36.65 -17.32
CA VAL A 536 -9.56 -35.57 -16.50
C VAL A 536 -9.95 -34.25 -17.14
N LEU A 537 -10.59 -33.38 -16.37
CA LEU A 537 -10.88 -32.01 -16.76
C LEU A 537 -9.93 -31.06 -16.04
N VAL A 538 -9.57 -29.98 -16.72
CA VAL A 538 -8.66 -28.94 -16.26
C VAL A 538 -9.46 -27.66 -16.14
N LYS A 539 -9.51 -27.10 -14.94
CA LYS A 539 -10.15 -25.82 -14.69
C LYS A 539 -9.10 -24.73 -14.50
N ARG A 540 -9.28 -23.65 -15.24
CA ARG A 540 -8.52 -22.40 -15.09
C ARG A 540 -9.46 -21.31 -14.61
N ARG A 541 -8.89 -20.27 -14.02
CA ARG A 541 -9.69 -19.21 -13.39
C ARG A 541 -10.62 -18.55 -14.40
N GLY A 542 -11.92 -18.50 -14.08
CA GLY A 542 -12.91 -17.84 -14.92
C GLY A 542 -13.17 -18.52 -16.26
N LYS A 543 -12.75 -19.78 -16.45
CA LYS A 543 -13.07 -20.62 -17.62
C LYS A 543 -13.85 -21.85 -17.20
N GLN A 544 -14.65 -22.39 -18.12
CA GLN A 544 -15.26 -23.71 -17.95
C GLN A 544 -14.17 -24.79 -17.98
N PRO A 545 -14.34 -25.92 -17.26
CA PRO A 545 -13.39 -27.02 -17.32
C PRO A 545 -13.22 -27.56 -18.74
N GLY A 546 -11.99 -27.60 -19.25
CA GLY A 546 -11.65 -28.20 -20.53
C GLY A 546 -11.13 -29.63 -20.35
N GLN A 547 -11.31 -30.50 -21.34
CA GLN A 547 -10.85 -31.89 -21.27
C GLN A 547 -9.34 -31.98 -21.52
N ALA A 548 -8.62 -32.75 -20.70
CA ALA A 548 -7.21 -33.07 -20.93
C ALA A 548 -7.07 -34.23 -21.93
N THR A 549 -6.00 -34.22 -22.72
CA THR A 549 -5.73 -35.25 -23.72
C THR A 549 -5.17 -36.51 -23.06
N LYS A 550 -5.81 -37.66 -23.28
CA LYS A 550 -5.35 -38.94 -22.73
C LYS A 550 -4.25 -39.56 -23.61
N ASN A 551 -3.10 -39.84 -23.02
CA ASN A 551 -1.98 -40.54 -23.66
C ASN A 551 -1.72 -41.91 -23.01
N SER A 552 -0.98 -42.77 -23.72
CA SER A 552 -0.55 -44.08 -23.19
C SER A 552 0.51 -43.93 -22.10
N ASP A 553 1.43 -42.97 -22.25
CA ASP A 553 2.40 -42.57 -21.23
C ASP A 553 2.78 -41.09 -21.36
N ILE A 554 3.41 -40.54 -20.34
CA ILE A 554 3.94 -39.17 -20.30
C ILE A 554 5.41 -39.22 -19.87
N GLY A 555 6.29 -38.67 -20.71
CA GLY A 555 7.71 -38.51 -20.40
C GLY A 555 7.96 -37.55 -19.25
N LYS A 556 8.90 -37.88 -18.36
CA LYS A 556 9.26 -37.05 -17.21
C LYS A 556 10.02 -35.81 -17.66
N ILE A 557 9.72 -34.68 -17.03
CA ILE A 557 10.37 -33.38 -17.26
C ILE A 557 10.69 -32.77 -15.90
N SER A 558 11.93 -32.31 -15.71
CA SER A 558 12.34 -31.63 -14.49
C SER A 558 12.14 -30.12 -14.62
N PHE A 559 11.68 -29.49 -13.54
CA PHE A 559 11.87 -28.08 -13.31
C PHE A 559 13.36 -27.75 -13.20
N ILE A 560 13.72 -26.52 -13.54
CA ILE A 560 15.07 -25.98 -13.38
C ILE A 560 15.00 -24.88 -12.33
N ASP A 561 15.71 -25.07 -11.21
CA ASP A 561 15.82 -24.12 -10.10
C ASP A 561 14.48 -23.59 -9.53
N ALA A 562 13.38 -24.32 -9.72
CA ALA A 562 12.07 -23.89 -9.22
C ALA A 562 11.89 -24.18 -7.73
N PHE A 563 11.19 -23.29 -7.05
CA PHE A 563 10.86 -23.35 -5.63
C PHE A 563 9.36 -23.20 -5.41
N ASN A 564 8.84 -23.84 -4.36
CA ASN A 564 7.40 -23.89 -4.06
C ASN A 564 6.56 -24.29 -5.27
N VAL A 565 6.99 -25.26 -6.08
CA VAL A 565 6.27 -25.73 -7.28
C VAL A 565 4.82 -26.07 -6.96
N ILE A 566 4.63 -26.83 -5.89
CA ILE A 566 3.35 -27.03 -5.21
C ILE A 566 3.65 -26.98 -3.71
N GLU A 567 2.77 -26.35 -2.93
CA GLU A 567 2.86 -26.37 -1.48
C GLU A 567 2.31 -27.66 -0.89
N ASP A 568 2.77 -28.03 0.29
CA ASP A 568 2.06 -28.99 1.11
C ASP A 568 0.70 -28.41 1.51
N ILE A 569 -0.37 -29.11 1.12
CA ILE A 569 -1.75 -28.89 1.52
C ILE A 569 -2.23 -30.18 2.20
N PRO A 570 -1.63 -30.57 3.34
CA PRO A 570 -2.04 -31.77 4.05
C PRO A 570 -3.47 -31.59 4.57
N ILE A 571 -4.10 -32.69 5.00
CA ILE A 571 -5.29 -32.56 5.84
C ILE A 571 -4.90 -31.73 7.05
N GLU A 572 -5.68 -30.68 7.29
CA GLU A 572 -5.33 -29.65 8.25
C GLU A 572 -5.21 -30.24 9.66
N ASN A 573 -4.00 -30.16 10.23
CA ASN A 573 -3.73 -30.58 11.60
C ASN A 573 -4.09 -29.44 12.54
N ILE A 574 -5.04 -29.71 13.43
CA ILE A 574 -5.41 -28.80 14.52
C ILE A 574 -4.66 -29.26 15.76
N GLU A 575 -3.80 -28.38 16.27
CA GLU A 575 -3.11 -28.59 17.53
C GLU A 575 -4.01 -28.12 18.67
N VAL A 576 -4.24 -29.00 19.65
CA VAL A 576 -5.11 -28.73 20.80
C VAL A 576 -4.26 -28.51 22.04
N TRP A 577 -4.44 -27.37 22.68
CA TRP A 577 -3.76 -26.98 23.91
C TRP A 577 -4.73 -27.10 25.09
N ALA A 578 -4.31 -27.84 26.13
CA ALA A 578 -5.11 -28.10 27.32
C ALA A 578 -4.21 -28.21 28.56
N GLY A 579 -4.70 -27.76 29.72
CA GLY A 579 -3.98 -27.83 30.99
C GLY A 579 -2.91 -26.74 31.15
N ASP A 580 -1.85 -27.03 31.90
CA ASP A 580 -0.75 -26.09 32.11
C ASP A 580 0.32 -26.26 31.03
N ILE A 581 0.63 -25.17 30.32
CA ILE A 581 1.64 -25.12 29.26
C ILE A 581 2.67 -24.07 29.65
N THR A 582 3.93 -24.47 29.78
CA THR A 582 5.03 -23.54 30.08
C THR A 582 5.86 -23.30 28.82
N LEU A 583 6.08 -22.03 28.49
CA LEU A 583 6.85 -21.61 27.31
C LEU A 583 7.98 -20.67 27.70
N SER A 584 9.14 -20.90 27.09
CA SER A 584 10.36 -20.10 27.27
C SER A 584 10.92 -19.66 25.92
N GLY A 585 11.65 -18.55 25.87
CA GLY A 585 12.25 -18.06 24.62
C GLY A 585 11.19 -17.64 23.57
N ILE A 586 11.57 -17.67 22.30
CA ILE A 586 10.71 -17.23 21.19
C ILE A 586 10.11 -18.47 20.51
N ASN A 587 8.79 -18.59 20.53
CA ASN A 587 8.05 -19.75 20.05
C ASN A 587 7.23 -19.38 18.82
N HIS A 588 7.40 -20.10 17.71
CA HIS A 588 6.67 -19.87 16.46
C HIS A 588 5.75 -21.06 16.16
N PHE A 589 4.48 -20.77 15.90
CA PHE A 589 3.46 -21.78 15.59
C PHE A 589 2.79 -21.52 14.24
N SER A 590 2.89 -22.49 13.33
CA SER A 590 2.31 -22.43 11.99
C SER A 590 1.03 -23.27 11.82
N ASN A 591 0.70 -24.12 12.80
CA ASN A 591 -0.53 -24.92 12.80
C ASN A 591 -1.72 -24.09 13.26
N LYS A 592 -2.93 -24.52 12.91
CA LYS A 592 -4.12 -24.01 13.59
C LYS A 592 -4.12 -24.50 15.03
N ILE A 593 -4.36 -23.59 15.96
CA ILE A 593 -4.35 -23.90 17.39
C ILE A 593 -5.74 -23.69 17.97
N VAL A 594 -6.22 -24.69 18.70
CA VAL A 594 -7.40 -24.61 19.55
C VAL A 594 -6.94 -24.69 20.99
N ILE A 595 -7.25 -23.67 21.77
CA ILE A 595 -6.92 -23.63 23.20
C ILE A 595 -8.20 -23.91 23.97
N GLU A 596 -8.21 -25.01 24.72
CA GLU A 596 -9.35 -25.44 25.51
C GLU A 596 -9.53 -24.55 26.75
N LYS A 597 -10.78 -24.44 27.21
CA LYS A 597 -11.12 -23.71 28.44
C LYS A 597 -10.32 -24.19 29.65
N GLY A 598 -9.95 -23.28 30.56
CA GLY A 598 -9.17 -23.61 31.76
C GLY A 598 -7.69 -23.88 31.52
N THR A 599 -7.18 -23.67 30.30
CA THR A 599 -5.74 -23.80 29.99
C THR A 599 -4.97 -22.62 30.59
N ASN A 600 -3.83 -22.91 31.24
CA ASN A 600 -2.92 -21.90 31.77
C ASN A 600 -1.63 -21.89 30.97
N ILE A 601 -1.34 -20.78 30.30
CA ILE A 601 -0.14 -20.59 29.50
C ILE A 601 0.81 -19.72 30.33
N LEU A 602 1.83 -20.37 30.88
CA LEU A 602 2.82 -19.82 31.78
C LEU A 602 4.07 -19.43 30.98
N LEU A 603 4.37 -18.14 30.96
CA LEU A 603 5.45 -17.55 30.16
C LEU A 603 6.63 -17.19 31.07
N GLU A 604 7.82 -17.68 30.72
CA GLU A 604 9.07 -17.28 31.38
C GLU A 604 9.42 -15.81 31.04
N PRO A 605 10.27 -15.13 31.83
CA PRO A 605 10.76 -13.80 31.49
C PRO A 605 11.29 -13.69 30.06
N GLY A 606 10.81 -12.69 29.31
CA GLY A 606 11.13 -12.48 27.89
C GLY A 606 10.54 -13.50 26.90
N ALA A 607 9.77 -14.51 27.35
CA ALA A 607 9.17 -15.48 26.45
C ALA A 607 8.14 -14.82 25.53
N SER A 608 8.15 -15.19 24.25
CA SER A 608 7.21 -14.69 23.24
C SER A 608 6.62 -15.84 22.44
N VAL A 609 5.38 -15.68 22.00
CA VAL A 609 4.64 -16.64 21.19
C VAL A 609 4.12 -15.94 19.95
N ILE A 610 4.46 -16.47 18.77
CA ILE A 610 4.11 -15.91 17.48
C ILE A 610 3.29 -16.95 16.73
N PHE A 611 2.02 -16.66 16.51
CA PHE A 611 1.09 -17.49 15.77
C PHE A 611 0.97 -16.96 14.33
N ASN A 612 1.38 -17.78 13.36
CA ASN A 612 1.28 -17.46 11.93
C ASN A 612 0.05 -18.10 11.26
N ASN A 613 -0.86 -18.66 12.05
CA ASN A 613 -2.10 -19.31 11.59
C ASN A 613 -3.21 -19.12 12.63
N ARG A 614 -4.44 -19.53 12.30
CA ARG A 614 -5.62 -19.24 13.11
C ARG A 614 -5.52 -19.84 14.51
N VAL A 615 -5.76 -18.99 15.51
CA VAL A 615 -5.91 -19.38 16.92
C VAL A 615 -7.38 -19.27 17.32
N THR A 616 -7.89 -20.31 17.96
CA THR A 616 -9.23 -20.35 18.56
C THR A 616 -9.11 -20.67 20.04
N ALA A 617 -9.11 -19.64 20.87
CA ALA A 617 -9.09 -19.75 22.32
C ALA A 617 -10.51 -19.50 22.86
N ARG A 618 -11.16 -20.54 23.38
CA ARG A 618 -12.55 -20.48 23.86
C ARG A 618 -12.64 -20.93 25.31
N GLY A 619 -12.34 -19.99 26.21
CA GLY A 619 -12.60 -20.13 27.64
C GLY A 619 -14.09 -20.03 27.97
N THR A 620 -14.36 -20.04 29.27
CA THR A 620 -15.69 -19.76 29.86
C THR A 620 -15.50 -18.87 31.09
N ALA A 621 -16.56 -18.24 31.60
CA ALA A 621 -16.47 -17.42 32.81
C ALA A 621 -15.92 -18.22 34.02
N GLU A 622 -16.26 -19.51 34.13
CA GLU A 622 -15.82 -20.38 35.21
C GLU A 622 -14.43 -20.99 34.96
N GLN A 623 -14.02 -21.09 33.70
CA GLN A 623 -12.76 -21.69 33.28
C GLN A 623 -12.13 -20.81 32.17
N PRO A 624 -11.61 -19.62 32.54
CA PRO A 624 -10.95 -18.76 31.58
C PRO A 624 -9.66 -19.41 31.07
N ILE A 625 -9.18 -18.95 29.93
CA ILE A 625 -7.84 -19.29 29.43
C ILE A 625 -6.89 -18.19 29.90
N THR A 626 -5.79 -18.54 30.57
CA THR A 626 -4.87 -17.55 31.13
C THR A 626 -3.55 -17.53 30.38
N PHE A 627 -3.02 -16.33 30.14
CA PHE A 627 -1.67 -16.05 29.64
C PHE A 627 -1.00 -15.17 30.70
N SER A 628 -0.05 -15.75 31.44
CA SER A 628 0.55 -15.07 32.59
C SER A 628 2.03 -15.41 32.75
N GLY A 629 2.76 -14.52 33.42
CA GLY A 629 4.14 -14.79 33.81
C GLY A 629 4.22 -15.94 34.81
N ARG A 630 5.28 -16.75 34.73
CA ARG A 630 5.52 -17.82 35.71
C ARG A 630 5.69 -17.23 37.12
N ALA A 631 5.04 -17.85 38.10
CA ALA A 631 5.11 -17.44 39.51
C ALA A 631 6.58 -17.35 40.00
N GLY A 632 6.93 -16.21 40.59
CA GLY A 632 8.29 -15.92 41.10
C GLY A 632 9.23 -15.24 40.10
N GLY A 633 8.80 -14.99 38.85
CA GLY A 633 9.54 -14.16 37.91
C GLY A 633 9.39 -12.66 38.22
N GLU A 634 10.51 -11.93 38.31
CA GLU A 634 10.49 -10.47 38.57
C GLU A 634 10.37 -9.63 37.28
N ALA A 635 10.65 -10.22 36.11
CA ALA A 635 10.65 -9.54 34.82
C ALA A 635 9.46 -9.99 33.94
N PRO A 636 8.90 -9.09 33.11
CA PRO A 636 7.75 -9.42 32.28
C PRO A 636 8.10 -10.44 31.18
N TRP A 637 7.10 -11.18 30.71
CA TRP A 637 7.20 -11.91 29.45
C TRP A 637 7.06 -10.95 28.26
N GLY A 638 7.38 -11.43 27.06
CA GLY A 638 7.40 -10.62 25.84
C GLY A 638 5.99 -10.41 25.26
N THR A 639 5.70 -11.03 24.11
CA THR A 639 4.45 -10.83 23.37
C THR A 639 3.73 -12.13 23.01
N ILE A 640 2.42 -12.07 22.89
CA ILE A 640 1.59 -12.99 22.11
C ILE A 640 1.24 -12.27 20.81
N ALA A 641 1.88 -12.66 19.71
CA ALA A 641 1.68 -12.08 18.39
C ALA A 641 0.80 -12.98 17.52
N ILE A 642 -0.20 -12.38 16.86
CA ILE A 642 -1.01 -13.01 15.82
C ILE A 642 -0.66 -12.30 14.51
N GLU A 643 -0.03 -13.01 13.59
CA GLU A 643 0.58 -12.39 12.41
C GLU A 643 0.17 -13.07 11.11
N GLY A 644 -0.22 -12.24 10.14
CA GLY A 644 -0.41 -12.61 8.75
C GLY A 644 -1.78 -13.21 8.43
N GLN A 645 -2.08 -13.23 7.13
CA GLN A 645 -3.41 -13.54 6.61
C GLN A 645 -3.90 -14.97 6.91
N ASN A 646 -3.00 -15.92 7.17
CA ASN A 646 -3.39 -17.27 7.59
C ASN A 646 -4.03 -17.27 8.99
N ALA A 647 -3.73 -16.26 9.82
CA ALA A 647 -4.34 -16.07 11.12
C ALA A 647 -5.70 -15.33 11.07
N ASN A 648 -6.20 -14.99 9.88
CA ASN A 648 -7.51 -14.37 9.70
C ASN A 648 -8.61 -15.18 10.40
N GLY A 649 -9.53 -14.48 11.08
CA GLY A 649 -10.62 -15.10 11.82
C GLY A 649 -10.20 -15.76 13.14
N SER A 650 -9.03 -15.44 13.68
CA SER A 650 -8.66 -15.84 15.05
C SER A 650 -9.65 -15.30 16.07
N ALA A 651 -9.86 -16.04 17.16
CA ALA A 651 -10.88 -15.74 18.15
C ALA A 651 -10.39 -16.03 19.56
N PHE A 652 -10.59 -15.06 20.46
CA PHE A 652 -10.23 -15.13 21.87
C PHE A 652 -11.46 -14.78 22.70
N THR A 653 -11.99 -15.77 23.42
CA THR A 653 -13.18 -15.59 24.26
C THR A 653 -12.90 -16.09 25.67
N TYR A 654 -13.24 -15.29 26.69
CA TYR A 654 -12.91 -15.59 28.10
C TYR A 654 -11.42 -15.89 28.29
N CYS A 655 -10.58 -14.99 27.79
CA CYS A 655 -9.12 -15.06 27.91
C CYS A 655 -8.62 -13.95 28.84
N GLU A 656 -7.60 -14.24 29.63
CA GLU A 656 -6.96 -13.29 30.54
C GLU A 656 -5.48 -13.18 30.22
N PHE A 657 -5.00 -11.98 29.93
CA PHE A 657 -3.60 -11.69 29.63
C PHE A 657 -3.03 -10.78 30.71
N SER A 658 -1.90 -11.16 31.31
CA SER A 658 -1.30 -10.40 32.41
C SER A 658 0.21 -10.48 32.46
N GLY A 659 0.88 -9.37 32.78
CA GLY A 659 2.32 -9.37 33.05
C GLY A 659 3.22 -9.34 31.81
N GLY A 660 2.66 -9.06 30.64
CA GLY A 660 3.37 -9.06 29.37
C GLY A 660 3.96 -7.70 28.99
N SER A 661 4.68 -7.67 27.87
CA SER A 661 5.38 -6.48 27.39
C SER A 661 5.31 -6.38 25.87
N GLY A 662 6.41 -6.48 25.15
CA GLY A 662 6.47 -6.50 23.70
C GLY A 662 7.72 -7.26 23.28
N PHE A 663 7.96 -7.34 21.98
CA PHE A 663 9.14 -8.02 21.45
C PHE A 663 9.67 -7.30 20.21
N LYS A 664 10.87 -6.75 20.32
CA LYS A 664 11.54 -6.04 19.24
C LYS A 664 12.75 -6.83 18.76
N GLY A 665 12.75 -7.16 17.47
CA GLY A 665 13.88 -7.77 16.78
C GLY A 665 14.64 -6.75 15.94
N GLU A 666 15.66 -7.22 15.21
CA GLU A 666 16.43 -6.38 14.29
C GLU A 666 15.60 -5.88 13.09
N LEU A 667 14.58 -6.65 12.71
CA LEU A 667 13.80 -6.43 11.48
C LEU A 667 12.32 -6.07 11.75
N PHE A 668 11.87 -6.17 13.00
CA PHE A 668 10.44 -6.06 13.34
C PHE A 668 10.24 -5.57 14.77
N GLU A 669 9.02 -5.15 15.08
CA GLU A 669 8.64 -4.67 16.40
C GLU A 669 7.20 -5.07 16.72
N TYR A 670 7.02 -5.84 17.80
CA TYR A 670 5.74 -6.07 18.45
C TYR A 670 5.66 -5.16 19.67
N SER A 671 4.97 -4.02 19.53
CA SER A 671 4.94 -2.96 20.54
C SER A 671 3.96 -3.18 21.68
N GLY A 672 3.26 -4.32 21.73
CA GLY A 672 2.41 -4.67 22.86
C GLY A 672 2.30 -6.15 23.18
N MET A 673 1.74 -6.44 24.36
CA MET A 673 1.78 -7.79 24.94
C MET A 673 0.87 -8.73 24.19
N PHE A 674 -0.16 -8.16 23.55
CA PHE A 674 -0.94 -8.80 22.51
C PHE A 674 -0.81 -7.99 21.23
N SER A 675 -0.10 -8.51 20.24
CA SER A 675 0.17 -7.83 18.97
C SER A 675 -0.55 -8.50 17.80
N ILE A 676 -1.26 -7.73 16.97
CA ILE A 676 -2.06 -8.24 15.85
C ILE A 676 -1.65 -7.57 14.55
N HIS A 677 -0.94 -8.28 13.69
CA HIS A 677 -0.26 -7.69 12.52
C HIS A 677 -0.78 -8.33 11.21
N ASP A 678 -1.43 -7.53 10.36
CA ASP A 678 -2.00 -7.96 9.07
C ASP A 678 -3.03 -9.10 9.19
N VAL A 679 -3.96 -8.97 10.16
CA VAL A 679 -5.00 -9.98 10.45
C VAL A 679 -6.41 -9.40 10.29
N GLN A 680 -7.23 -10.08 9.50
CA GLN A 680 -8.60 -9.69 9.21
C GLN A 680 -9.62 -10.54 9.98
N GLY A 681 -10.62 -9.87 10.55
CA GLY A 681 -11.76 -10.52 11.20
C GLY A 681 -11.43 -11.17 12.53
N LEU A 682 -10.41 -10.69 13.26
CA LEU A 682 -10.10 -11.19 14.60
C LEU A 682 -11.19 -10.75 15.59
N SER A 683 -11.55 -11.66 16.50
CA SER A 683 -12.54 -11.38 17.55
C SER A 683 -11.98 -11.58 18.95
N ILE A 684 -12.27 -10.63 19.84
CA ILE A 684 -11.98 -10.67 21.27
C ILE A 684 -13.31 -10.46 21.98
N ALA A 685 -13.69 -11.35 22.89
CA ALA A 685 -14.96 -11.22 23.61
C ALA A 685 -14.84 -11.71 25.06
N ASN A 686 -15.43 -11.00 26.02
CA ASN A 686 -15.44 -11.42 27.43
C ASN A 686 -14.03 -11.67 28.00
N SER A 687 -13.03 -10.93 27.51
CA SER A 687 -11.62 -11.14 27.83
C SER A 687 -11.02 -9.95 28.60
N LYS A 688 -9.96 -10.19 29.35
CA LYS A 688 -9.26 -9.20 30.18
C LYS A 688 -7.80 -9.07 29.78
N PHE A 689 -7.32 -7.82 29.69
CA PHE A 689 -5.91 -7.48 29.55
C PHE A 689 -5.51 -6.61 30.73
N GLN A 690 -4.48 -7.01 31.47
CA GLN A 690 -4.05 -6.31 32.69
C GLN A 690 -2.53 -6.20 32.77
N ASP A 691 -2.05 -5.05 33.25
CA ASP A 691 -0.65 -4.83 33.64
C ASP A 691 0.36 -5.16 32.52
N SER A 692 0.54 -4.24 31.57
CA SER A 692 1.62 -4.30 30.57
C SER A 692 2.88 -3.57 31.06
N TYR A 693 4.05 -3.93 30.52
CA TYR A 693 5.36 -3.42 30.97
C TYR A 693 6.30 -3.07 29.80
N LEU A 694 7.35 -2.27 30.06
CA LEU A 694 8.46 -1.84 29.19
C LEU A 694 8.13 -1.08 27.90
N VAL A 695 7.21 -1.56 27.08
CA VAL A 695 6.81 -0.98 25.78
C VAL A 695 5.54 -0.15 25.92
N ASP A 696 5.23 0.62 24.88
CA ASP A 696 4.15 1.61 24.91
C ASP A 696 2.76 0.95 25.00
N ASP A 697 2.51 -0.14 24.28
CA ASP A 697 1.15 -0.66 24.11
C ASP A 697 0.86 -1.88 25.00
N MET A 698 -0.36 -1.96 25.50
CA MET A 698 -0.91 -3.21 26.04
C MET A 698 -1.39 -4.14 24.93
N VAL A 699 -2.19 -3.60 24.01
CA VAL A 699 -2.63 -4.28 22.80
C VAL A 699 -2.34 -3.38 21.62
N HIS A 700 -1.63 -3.90 20.63
CA HIS A 700 -1.34 -3.18 19.40
C HIS A 700 -1.88 -3.95 18.19
N ALA A 701 -2.59 -3.26 17.29
CA ALA A 701 -2.98 -3.83 16.02
C ALA A 701 -2.68 -2.93 14.83
N VAL A 702 -2.06 -3.53 13.82
CA VAL A 702 -1.66 -2.83 12.59
C VAL A 702 -2.17 -3.59 11.37
N TYR A 703 -2.70 -2.84 10.39
CA TYR A 703 -3.31 -3.40 9.17
C TYR A 703 -4.43 -4.42 9.41
N SER A 704 -5.21 -4.28 10.48
CA SER A 704 -6.09 -5.35 10.97
C SER A 704 -7.57 -4.97 11.03
N ASP A 705 -8.47 -5.96 10.98
CA ASP A 705 -9.93 -5.81 11.22
C ASP A 705 -10.34 -6.54 12.50
N LEU A 706 -10.79 -5.78 13.50
CA LEU A 706 -11.06 -6.27 14.86
C LEU A 706 -12.52 -6.10 15.29
N ARG A 707 -13.00 -7.08 16.06
CA ARG A 707 -14.24 -6.99 16.84
C ARG A 707 -13.93 -7.29 18.30
N ILE A 708 -14.18 -6.34 19.17
CA ILE A 708 -13.96 -6.46 20.62
C ILE A 708 -15.32 -6.27 21.31
N SER A 709 -15.70 -7.17 22.21
CA SER A 709 -16.90 -7.00 23.02
C SER A 709 -16.73 -7.46 24.46
N ASP A 710 -17.46 -6.83 25.40
CA ASP A 710 -17.57 -7.30 26.79
C ASP A 710 -16.20 -7.47 27.47
N SER A 711 -15.22 -6.67 27.06
CA SER A 711 -13.81 -6.86 27.42
C SER A 711 -13.25 -5.72 28.26
N GLU A 712 -12.28 -6.03 29.12
CA GLU A 712 -11.64 -5.10 30.05
C GLU A 712 -10.15 -4.91 29.74
N PHE A 713 -9.70 -3.66 29.74
CA PHE A 713 -8.30 -3.24 29.60
C PHE A 713 -7.92 -2.37 30.81
N ARG A 714 -7.00 -2.85 31.65
CA ARG A 714 -6.66 -2.21 32.91
C ARG A 714 -5.16 -2.11 33.15
N GLY A 715 -4.69 -0.96 33.65
CA GLY A 715 -3.33 -0.86 34.16
C GLY A 715 -2.27 -0.94 33.05
N ALA A 716 -2.56 -0.44 31.84
CA ALA A 716 -1.54 -0.32 30.81
C ALA A 716 -0.45 0.65 31.26
N LEU A 717 0.82 0.32 30.99
CA LEU A 717 1.95 1.20 31.31
C LEU A 717 1.79 2.57 30.62
N PHE A 718 1.45 2.56 29.33
CA PHE A 718 1.06 3.73 28.58
C PHE A 718 -0.28 3.50 27.88
N ASP A 719 -0.29 3.05 26.63
CA ASP A 719 -1.50 2.98 25.81
C ASP A 719 -2.19 1.62 25.94
N ALA A 720 -3.49 1.60 26.21
CA ALA A 720 -4.21 0.35 26.45
C ALA A 720 -4.57 -0.38 25.15
N LEU A 721 -4.88 0.38 24.10
CA LEU A 721 -5.18 -0.15 22.78
C LEU A 721 -4.70 0.83 21.71
N ASP A 722 -3.65 0.46 20.97
CA ASP A 722 -3.18 1.21 19.81
C ASP A 722 -3.61 0.51 18.50
N LEU A 723 -4.20 1.29 17.58
CA LEU A 723 -4.73 0.81 16.31
C LEU A 723 -4.19 1.65 15.14
N ASP A 724 -3.33 1.01 14.36
CA ASP A 724 -2.63 1.59 13.22
C ASP A 724 -3.16 1.06 11.89
N ILE A 725 -3.65 1.95 11.02
CA ILE A 725 -4.14 1.64 9.66
C ILE A 725 -5.13 0.46 9.69
N SER A 726 -6.03 0.48 10.67
CA SER A 726 -6.90 -0.65 11.01
C SER A 726 -8.39 -0.28 10.94
N LYS A 727 -9.24 -1.28 11.12
CA LYS A 727 -10.66 -1.12 11.34
C LYS A 727 -11.05 -1.86 12.61
N ALA A 728 -11.85 -1.23 13.46
CA ALA A 728 -12.29 -1.86 14.69
C ALA A 728 -13.74 -1.52 15.05
N LYS A 729 -14.39 -2.48 15.71
CA LYS A 729 -15.66 -2.26 16.42
C LYS A 729 -15.51 -2.78 17.85
N ILE A 730 -15.72 -1.88 18.81
CA ILE A 730 -15.62 -2.14 20.25
C ILE A 730 -16.99 -1.89 20.88
N VAL A 731 -17.48 -2.84 21.67
CA VAL A 731 -18.85 -2.84 22.21
C VAL A 731 -18.85 -3.28 23.67
N ASP A 732 -19.58 -2.58 24.54
CA ASP A 732 -19.80 -2.99 25.94
C ASP A 732 -18.48 -3.26 26.71
N SER A 733 -17.42 -2.50 26.42
CA SER A 733 -16.07 -2.70 26.97
C SER A 733 -15.66 -1.66 28.02
N LEU A 734 -14.65 -2.00 28.82
CA LEU A 734 -14.14 -1.21 29.94
C LEU A 734 -12.65 -0.90 29.75
N PHE A 735 -12.28 0.37 29.93
CA PHE A 735 -10.89 0.82 29.97
C PHE A 735 -10.65 1.58 31.28
N ILE A 736 -9.70 1.12 32.10
CA ILE A 736 -9.59 1.58 33.50
C ILE A 736 -8.11 1.79 33.87
N ASP A 737 -7.78 2.96 34.40
CA ASP A 737 -6.49 3.23 35.05
C ASP A 737 -5.27 2.96 34.15
N ASN A 738 -5.31 3.53 32.94
CA ASN A 738 -4.26 3.35 31.94
C ASN A 738 -3.30 4.55 31.94
N GLY A 739 -2.00 4.30 31.90
CA GLY A 739 -0.96 5.32 32.15
C GLY A 739 -0.93 6.49 31.16
N ASN A 740 -1.33 6.27 29.90
CA ASN A 740 -1.42 7.30 28.88
C ASN A 740 -2.79 7.28 28.19
N ASP A 741 -2.89 6.84 26.92
CA ASP A 741 -4.15 6.85 26.18
C ASP A 741 -4.91 5.52 26.36
N SER A 742 -6.21 5.56 26.63
CA SER A 742 -6.99 4.30 26.70
C SER A 742 -7.25 3.71 25.31
N ILE A 743 -7.36 4.55 24.29
CA ILE A 743 -7.43 4.14 22.89
C ILE A 743 -6.65 5.17 22.06
N ASP A 744 -5.60 4.76 21.35
CA ASP A 744 -4.91 5.56 20.32
C ASP A 744 -5.19 5.03 18.92
N LEU A 745 -5.32 5.94 17.97
CA LEU A 745 -5.74 5.67 16.60
C LEU A 745 -4.86 6.42 15.61
N MET A 746 -4.25 5.71 14.68
CA MET A 746 -3.54 6.28 13.54
C MET A 746 -4.09 5.76 12.20
N GLY A 747 -4.73 6.62 11.41
CA GLY A 747 -5.30 6.21 10.11
C GLY A 747 -6.35 5.10 10.20
N THR A 748 -7.06 5.01 11.33
CA THR A 748 -7.96 3.90 11.69
C THR A 748 -9.43 4.31 11.68
N ASP A 749 -10.31 3.38 11.30
CA ASP A 749 -11.76 3.51 11.46
C ASP A 749 -12.24 2.76 12.71
N LEU A 750 -12.67 3.47 13.75
CA LEU A 750 -13.17 2.87 14.99
C LEU A 750 -14.66 3.19 15.23
N THR A 751 -15.45 2.14 15.47
CA THR A 751 -16.79 2.26 16.08
C THR A 751 -16.72 1.84 17.55
N LEU A 752 -17.07 2.73 18.47
CA LEU A 752 -17.08 2.48 19.92
C LEU A 752 -18.50 2.62 20.47
N LEU A 753 -19.06 1.56 21.04
CA LEU A 753 -20.45 1.49 21.46
C LEU A 753 -20.55 1.10 22.94
N ASN A 754 -21.44 1.77 23.69
CA ASN A 754 -21.86 1.38 25.04
C ASN A 754 -20.70 1.09 26.03
N SER A 755 -19.54 1.71 25.83
CA SER A 755 -18.31 1.41 26.57
C SER A 755 -17.99 2.48 27.61
N SER A 756 -17.20 2.10 28.61
CA SER A 756 -16.75 2.98 29.69
C SER A 756 -15.24 3.13 29.68
N ILE A 757 -14.77 4.38 29.76
CA ILE A 757 -13.35 4.74 29.87
C ILE A 757 -13.19 5.59 31.12
N SER A 758 -12.28 5.19 32.00
CA SER A 758 -12.06 5.89 33.27
C SER A 758 -10.59 5.97 33.64
N LYS A 759 -10.19 7.11 34.23
CA LYS A 759 -8.85 7.31 34.80
C LYS A 759 -7.71 7.11 33.78
N SER A 760 -7.86 7.62 32.56
CA SER A 760 -6.75 7.64 31.59
C SER A 760 -5.75 8.75 31.95
N GLY A 761 -4.46 8.42 32.01
CA GLY A 761 -3.40 9.34 32.40
C GLY A 761 -3.23 10.53 31.45
N ASP A 762 -3.49 10.34 30.15
CA ASP A 762 -3.61 11.42 29.16
C ASP A 762 -5.01 11.44 28.51
N LYS A 763 -5.25 10.71 27.41
CA LYS A 763 -6.52 10.80 26.68
C LYS A 763 -7.38 9.55 26.89
N GLY A 764 -8.68 9.74 27.07
CA GLY A 764 -9.63 8.64 26.96
C GLY A 764 -9.61 8.05 25.55
N ILE A 765 -9.71 8.91 24.53
CA ILE A 765 -9.56 8.51 23.12
C ILE A 765 -8.72 9.54 22.36
N SER A 766 -7.62 9.08 21.78
CA SER A 766 -6.79 9.81 20.84
C SER A 766 -7.18 9.44 19.40
N VAL A 767 -7.58 10.44 18.61
CA VAL A 767 -8.04 10.26 17.22
C VAL A 767 -7.07 11.00 16.30
N GLY A 768 -6.01 10.32 15.88
CA GLY A 768 -4.87 10.89 15.15
C GLY A 768 -4.84 10.58 13.66
N GLU A 769 -4.11 11.42 12.93
CA GLU A 769 -3.51 11.04 11.64
C GLU A 769 -4.45 10.54 10.53
N GLY A 770 -5.66 11.12 10.47
CA GLY A 770 -6.68 10.80 9.47
C GLY A 770 -7.68 9.74 9.93
N SER A 771 -7.66 9.34 11.20
CA SER A 771 -8.59 8.39 11.78
C SER A 771 -10.04 8.91 11.80
N ARG A 772 -10.99 7.98 11.82
CA ARG A 772 -12.42 8.26 11.99
C ARG A 772 -12.97 7.49 13.18
N LEU A 773 -13.57 8.21 14.11
CA LEU A 773 -14.24 7.66 15.28
C LEU A 773 -15.75 7.91 15.21
N LEU A 774 -16.54 6.85 15.35
CA LEU A 774 -17.96 6.90 15.69
C LEU A 774 -18.17 6.33 17.09
N ALA A 775 -18.50 7.20 18.06
CA ALA A 775 -18.73 6.82 19.45
C ALA A 775 -20.20 7.04 19.82
N ILE A 776 -20.91 5.98 20.23
CA ILE A 776 -22.33 6.02 20.61
C ILE A 776 -22.54 5.45 22.02
N ASN A 777 -23.25 6.18 22.87
CA ASN A 777 -23.63 5.77 24.23
C ASN A 777 -22.44 5.44 25.15
N ASN A 778 -21.32 6.16 25.05
CA ASN A 778 -20.14 5.88 25.87
C ASN A 778 -20.03 6.81 27.09
N ARG A 779 -19.30 6.39 28.11
CA ARG A 779 -18.92 7.24 29.24
C ARG A 779 -17.40 7.35 29.32
N ILE A 780 -16.89 8.58 29.44
CA ILE A 780 -15.46 8.86 29.55
C ILE A 780 -15.24 9.82 30.72
N GLU A 781 -14.51 9.39 31.74
CA GLU A 781 -14.35 10.18 32.95
C GLU A 781 -12.98 10.12 33.59
N ASN A 782 -12.72 11.13 34.43
CA ASN A 782 -11.52 11.20 35.27
C ASN A 782 -10.20 11.12 34.47
N SER A 783 -10.23 11.45 33.18
CA SER A 783 -9.04 11.48 32.32
C SER A 783 -8.46 12.90 32.20
N ALA A 784 -7.19 13.03 31.80
CA ALA A 784 -6.64 14.36 31.52
C ALA A 784 -7.36 15.02 30.32
N ILE A 785 -7.65 14.25 29.28
CA ILE A 785 -8.48 14.66 28.14
C ILE A 785 -9.50 13.55 27.85
N GLY A 786 -10.79 13.88 27.70
CA GLY A 786 -11.80 12.88 27.35
C GLY A 786 -11.60 12.35 25.92
N VAL A 787 -11.81 13.22 24.92
CA VAL A 787 -11.57 12.89 23.50
C VAL A 787 -10.72 13.96 22.83
N GLN A 788 -9.66 13.55 22.14
CA GLN A 788 -8.79 14.44 21.38
C GLN A 788 -8.73 14.06 19.89
N SER A 789 -9.03 15.00 19.00
CA SER A 789 -8.91 14.77 17.54
C SER A 789 -7.82 15.65 16.90
N LYS A 790 -6.96 15.03 16.09
CA LYS A 790 -5.75 15.63 15.52
C LYS A 790 -5.65 15.39 14.00
N ASP A 791 -4.95 16.27 13.30
CA ASP A 791 -4.31 15.95 12.00
C ASP A 791 -5.24 15.41 10.90
N GLY A 792 -6.37 16.09 10.67
CA GLY A 792 -7.34 15.71 9.63
C GLY A 792 -8.32 14.63 10.06
N SER A 793 -8.19 14.11 11.28
CA SER A 793 -9.08 13.11 11.84
C SER A 793 -10.45 13.66 12.19
N VAL A 794 -11.42 12.75 12.29
CA VAL A 794 -12.83 13.07 12.51
C VAL A 794 -13.38 12.20 13.61
N ALA A 795 -13.92 12.82 14.66
CA ALA A 795 -14.61 12.12 15.73
C ALA A 795 -16.06 12.59 15.84
N VAL A 796 -16.96 11.63 15.98
CA VAL A 796 -18.41 11.83 16.05
C VAL A 796 -18.93 11.16 17.31
N LEU A 797 -19.43 11.96 18.23
CA LEU A 797 -19.88 11.54 19.56
C LEU A 797 -21.40 11.70 19.67
N TYR A 798 -22.11 10.62 20.00
CA TYR A 798 -23.53 10.62 20.28
C TYR A 798 -23.80 10.01 21.64
N ASN A 799 -24.63 10.68 22.46
CA ASN A 799 -24.94 10.23 23.81
C ASN A 799 -23.69 9.89 24.62
N VAL A 800 -22.64 10.70 24.53
CA VAL A 800 -21.41 10.47 25.29
C VAL A 800 -21.47 11.29 26.58
N ALA A 801 -21.21 10.66 27.72
CA ALA A 801 -21.03 11.34 28.99
C ALA A 801 -19.54 11.63 29.21
N LEU A 802 -19.16 12.91 29.20
CA LEU A 802 -17.80 13.40 29.46
C LEU A 802 -17.78 13.99 30.88
N VAL A 803 -17.23 13.26 31.84
CA VAL A 803 -17.40 13.58 33.27
C VAL A 803 -16.06 13.77 33.98
N GLN A 804 -15.91 14.82 34.77
CA GLN A 804 -14.74 15.04 35.64
C GLN A 804 -13.36 15.01 34.94
N ASN A 805 -13.31 15.24 33.63
CA ASN A 805 -12.05 15.31 32.90
C ASN A 805 -11.38 16.67 33.11
N LYS A 806 -10.03 16.73 33.10
CA LYS A 806 -9.33 18.03 33.11
C LYS A 806 -9.69 18.82 31.84
N HIS A 807 -9.77 18.15 30.70
CA HIS A 807 -10.32 18.66 29.45
C HIS A 807 -11.35 17.68 28.91
N ALA A 808 -12.60 18.08 28.68
CA ALA A 808 -13.59 17.16 28.13
C ALA A 808 -13.26 16.79 26.67
N VAL A 809 -13.01 17.81 25.83
CA VAL A 809 -12.60 17.60 24.44
C VAL A 809 -11.57 18.63 23.97
N ASP A 810 -10.66 18.20 23.10
CA ASP A 810 -9.64 19.05 22.49
C ASP A 810 -9.39 18.70 21.01
N VAL A 811 -9.19 19.69 20.16
CA VAL A 811 -8.87 19.49 18.75
C VAL A 811 -7.81 20.45 18.23
N TYR A 812 -6.79 19.92 17.58
CA TYR A 812 -5.71 20.74 17.03
C TYR A 812 -4.97 20.05 15.89
N LYS A 813 -3.97 20.74 15.34
CA LYS A 813 -3.00 20.18 14.40
C LYS A 813 -1.66 19.94 15.09
N LYS A 814 -1.18 18.69 15.12
CA LYS A 814 0.11 18.24 15.66
C LYS A 814 1.09 17.91 14.53
N ASN A 815 0.76 16.92 13.71
CA ASN A 815 1.61 16.40 12.65
C ASN A 815 1.51 17.26 11.38
N TRP A 816 2.62 17.89 11.02
CA TRP A 816 2.72 18.78 9.86
C TRP A 816 2.42 18.10 8.52
N ARG A 817 2.52 16.77 8.47
CA ARG A 817 2.26 15.93 7.28
C ARG A 817 0.79 15.94 6.86
N TYR A 818 -0.11 16.35 7.75
CA TYR A 818 -1.54 16.45 7.48
C TYR A 818 -1.97 17.89 7.19
N ALA A 819 -3.01 18.06 6.35
CA ALA A 819 -3.39 19.37 5.85
C ALA A 819 -4.10 20.24 6.89
N SER A 820 -4.98 19.65 7.71
CA SER A 820 -5.76 20.34 8.75
C SER A 820 -5.50 19.77 10.14
N GLY A 821 -6.07 20.39 11.18
CA GLY A 821 -6.20 19.74 12.49
C GLY A 821 -7.41 18.79 12.52
N GLY A 822 -7.81 18.36 13.72
CA GLY A 822 -8.96 17.47 13.90
C GLY A 822 -10.34 18.14 13.83
N TYR A 823 -11.37 17.31 13.65
CA TYR A 823 -12.79 17.69 13.60
C TYR A 823 -13.58 16.86 14.62
N LEU A 824 -14.45 17.53 15.37
CA LEU A 824 -15.27 16.89 16.38
C LEU A 824 -16.73 17.33 16.26
N TYR A 825 -17.64 16.36 16.12
CA TYR A 825 -19.08 16.57 16.08
C TYR A 825 -19.72 15.87 17.27
N ILE A 826 -20.43 16.62 18.10
CA ILE A 826 -20.92 16.15 19.39
C ILE A 826 -22.42 16.39 19.48
N TYR A 827 -23.15 15.32 19.78
CA TYR A 827 -24.60 15.28 19.75
C TYR A 827 -25.13 14.65 21.01
N LYS A 828 -26.20 15.24 21.56
CA LYS A 828 -26.97 14.62 22.66
C LYS A 828 -26.06 14.15 23.80
N SER A 829 -24.96 14.86 24.03
CA SER A 829 -23.92 14.43 24.95
C SER A 829 -24.00 15.25 26.23
N GLU A 830 -23.28 14.80 27.24
CA GLU A 830 -23.23 15.42 28.54
C GLU A 830 -21.80 15.85 28.85
N PHE A 831 -21.65 17.09 29.35
CA PHE A 831 -20.41 17.62 29.90
C PHE A 831 -20.65 17.96 31.37
N GLN A 832 -20.07 17.19 32.28
CA GLN A 832 -20.30 17.32 33.71
C GLN A 832 -18.97 17.42 34.46
N ASN A 833 -18.83 18.40 35.34
CA ASN A 833 -17.72 18.59 36.27
C ASN A 833 -16.32 18.61 35.62
N ASN A 834 -16.21 18.89 34.31
CA ASN A 834 -14.92 19.00 33.64
C ASN A 834 -14.24 20.34 33.97
N THR A 835 -12.91 20.39 34.05
CA THR A 835 -12.20 21.66 34.30
C THR A 835 -12.23 22.57 33.06
N ARG A 836 -12.14 22.01 31.86
CA ARG A 836 -12.27 22.72 30.57
C ARG A 836 -13.18 21.96 29.63
N MET A 837 -14.17 22.65 29.06
CA MET A 837 -15.22 22.00 28.26
C MET A 837 -14.82 21.69 26.82
N ALA A 838 -14.28 22.65 26.08
CA ALA A 838 -13.93 22.45 24.67
C ALA A 838 -12.83 23.40 24.21
N THR A 839 -11.76 22.87 23.62
CA THR A 839 -10.65 23.65 23.06
C THR A 839 -10.40 23.29 21.60
N ALA A 840 -10.09 24.32 20.79
CA ALA A 840 -9.83 24.16 19.37
C ALA A 840 -8.80 25.18 18.87
N ASP A 841 -7.82 24.73 18.11
CA ASP A 841 -6.87 25.61 17.42
C ASP A 841 -7.51 26.33 16.19
N LYS A 842 -6.71 27.04 15.39
CA LYS A 842 -7.21 27.77 14.21
C LYS A 842 -7.51 26.87 12.99
N GLN A 843 -7.02 25.64 12.97
CA GLN A 843 -7.12 24.67 11.88
C GLN A 843 -8.12 23.55 12.18
N SER A 844 -8.76 23.59 13.35
CA SER A 844 -9.70 22.58 13.82
C SER A 844 -11.10 23.15 14.07
N LYS A 845 -12.09 22.24 14.16
CA LYS A 845 -13.49 22.60 14.41
C LYS A 845 -14.16 21.63 15.38
N ILE A 846 -14.89 22.19 16.33
CA ILE A 846 -15.86 21.51 17.19
C ILE A 846 -17.26 22.04 16.85
N LYS A 847 -18.22 21.12 16.73
CA LYS A 847 -19.65 21.40 16.63
C LYS A 847 -20.39 20.64 17.72
N ILE A 848 -21.17 21.36 18.52
CA ILE A 848 -21.92 20.78 19.65
C ILE A 848 -23.41 21.06 19.45
N TYR A 849 -24.23 20.02 19.49
CA TYR A 849 -25.66 20.09 19.19
C TYR A 849 -26.48 19.26 20.18
N ASP A 850 -27.52 19.88 20.75
CA ASP A 850 -28.48 19.24 21.66
C ASP A 850 -27.82 18.54 22.88
N SER A 851 -26.66 19.05 23.32
CA SER A 851 -25.92 18.53 24.48
C SER A 851 -26.19 19.34 25.76
N ALA A 852 -25.98 18.73 26.92
CA ALA A 852 -26.06 19.37 28.24
C ALA A 852 -24.65 19.69 28.78
N TYR A 853 -24.48 20.82 29.45
CA TYR A 853 -23.21 21.22 30.05
C TYR A 853 -23.42 21.99 31.37
N ASP A 854 -22.64 21.74 32.40
CA ASP A 854 -22.77 22.42 33.70
C ASP A 854 -21.97 23.73 33.80
N GLN A 855 -20.82 23.80 33.13
CA GLN A 855 -20.00 25.03 33.01
C GLN A 855 -20.05 25.61 31.60
N LYS A 856 -19.83 26.93 31.49
CA LYS A 856 -19.95 27.67 30.22
C LYS A 856 -18.97 27.16 29.16
N ILE A 857 -19.50 26.78 28.01
CA ILE A 857 -18.70 26.53 26.80
C ILE A 857 -18.40 27.86 26.10
N VAL A 858 -17.13 28.18 25.90
CA VAL A 858 -16.71 29.43 25.25
C VAL A 858 -16.67 29.24 23.73
N GLU A 859 -17.63 29.85 23.02
CA GLU A 859 -17.60 29.90 21.56
C GLU A 859 -16.40 30.72 21.03
N LYS A 860 -15.78 30.26 19.95
CA LYS A 860 -14.58 30.88 19.36
C LYS A 860 -14.72 31.03 17.85
N GLY A 861 -15.68 31.84 17.41
CA GLY A 861 -15.95 32.10 15.99
C GLY A 861 -16.36 30.82 15.25
N LYS A 862 -15.66 30.45 14.16
CA LYS A 862 -15.97 29.22 13.41
C LYS A 862 -15.43 27.93 14.04
N ARG A 863 -14.54 28.04 15.04
CA ARG A 863 -13.76 26.94 15.64
C ARG A 863 -14.61 26.10 16.58
N VAL A 864 -15.08 26.69 17.68
CA VAL A 864 -16.06 26.06 18.59
C VAL A 864 -17.40 26.72 18.35
N LYS A 865 -18.39 25.96 17.89
CA LYS A 865 -19.78 26.43 17.73
C LYS A 865 -20.73 25.59 18.58
N LEU A 866 -21.56 26.29 19.34
CA LEU A 866 -22.60 25.70 20.17
C LEU A 866 -23.96 25.98 19.53
N HIS A 867 -24.71 24.94 19.19
CA HIS A 867 -26.06 25.12 18.64
C HIS A 867 -27.05 25.54 19.72
N LYS A 868 -28.10 26.29 19.36
CA LYS A 868 -29.17 26.78 20.29
C LYS A 868 -29.93 25.68 21.04
N THR A 869 -29.83 24.43 20.59
CA THR A 869 -30.42 23.27 21.26
C THR A 869 -29.56 22.79 22.42
N ALA A 870 -28.24 23.05 22.43
CA ALA A 870 -27.41 22.77 23.59
C ALA A 870 -27.77 23.74 24.73
N ALA A 871 -27.78 23.24 25.96
CA ALA A 871 -28.28 23.99 27.11
C ALA A 871 -27.45 23.74 28.36
N LYS A 872 -27.44 24.72 29.26
CA LYS A 872 -26.90 24.53 30.60
C LYS A 872 -27.67 23.41 31.30
N MET A 873 -26.96 22.53 31.99
CA MET A 873 -27.52 21.38 32.65
C MET A 873 -28.48 21.82 33.76
N SER A 874 -29.62 21.15 33.81
CA SER A 874 -30.61 21.20 34.88
C SER A 874 -30.78 19.79 35.44
N SER A 875 -31.64 19.56 36.44
CA SER A 875 -31.95 18.21 36.92
C SER A 875 -32.57 17.28 35.86
N ASP A 876 -33.01 17.81 34.71
CA ASP A 876 -33.54 17.03 33.58
C ASP A 876 -32.55 16.99 32.39
N LEU A 877 -32.15 15.78 31.97
CA LEU A 877 -31.26 15.49 30.83
C LEU A 877 -32.01 15.18 29.52
N ARG A 878 -33.31 15.46 29.43
CA ARG A 878 -34.07 15.26 28.17
C ARG A 878 -33.51 16.08 27.00
N ALA A 879 -33.42 15.44 25.84
CA ALA A 879 -33.05 16.06 24.58
C ALA A 879 -34.15 17.00 24.05
N ARG A 880 -33.76 18.08 23.35
CA ARG A 880 -34.71 19.05 22.79
C ARG A 880 -35.24 18.65 21.43
N THR A 881 -34.56 17.76 20.71
CA THR A 881 -35.03 17.27 19.40
C THR A 881 -35.07 15.74 19.36
N LYS A 882 -36.11 15.19 18.72
CA LYS A 882 -36.26 13.75 18.51
C LYS A 882 -35.56 13.24 17.24
N ALA A 883 -34.97 14.13 16.43
CA ALA A 883 -34.31 13.77 15.19
C ALA A 883 -32.78 13.61 15.35
N LEU A 884 -32.20 12.65 14.61
CA LEU A 884 -30.75 12.50 14.44
C LEU A 884 -30.23 13.50 13.42
N TRP A 885 -30.01 14.72 13.88
CA TRP A 885 -29.48 15.79 13.06
C TRP A 885 -27.96 15.64 12.87
N ARG A 886 -27.46 15.80 11.63
CA ARG A 886 -26.06 15.64 11.26
C ARG A 886 -25.60 16.74 10.30
N TYR A 887 -24.33 17.14 10.37
CA TYR A 887 -23.77 18.07 9.39
C TYR A 887 -23.45 17.33 8.06
N PRO A 888 -23.63 17.96 6.88
CA PRO A 888 -23.32 17.31 5.61
C PRO A 888 -21.88 16.79 5.50
N SER A 889 -20.90 17.57 5.99
CA SER A 889 -19.48 17.19 5.95
C SER A 889 -19.14 15.99 6.82
N GLU A 890 -19.87 15.81 7.93
CA GLU A 890 -19.76 14.62 8.78
C GLU A 890 -20.35 13.41 8.07
N VAL A 891 -21.55 13.53 7.50
CA VAL A 891 -22.24 12.42 6.81
C VAL A 891 -21.36 11.85 5.69
N GLU A 892 -20.70 12.71 4.93
CA GLU A 892 -19.77 12.28 3.89
C GLU A 892 -18.58 11.48 4.45
N GLN A 893 -18.00 11.95 5.55
CA GLN A 893 -16.86 11.29 6.21
C GLN A 893 -17.24 9.96 6.86
N MET A 894 -18.50 9.81 7.31
CA MET A 894 -18.99 8.62 8.02
C MET A 894 -19.60 7.55 7.10
N ARG A 895 -19.54 7.69 5.77
CA ARG A 895 -20.14 6.73 4.81
C ARG A 895 -19.67 5.28 4.97
N GLY A 896 -18.48 5.05 5.52
CA GLY A 896 -17.91 3.70 5.73
C GLY A 896 -18.44 2.96 6.97
N PHE A 897 -19.19 3.64 7.84
CA PHE A 897 -19.69 3.09 9.10
C PHE A 897 -21.07 2.45 8.95
N SER A 898 -21.39 1.48 9.81
CA SER A 898 -22.66 0.75 9.78
C SER A 898 -23.85 1.68 10.02
N GLN A 899 -24.82 1.68 9.09
CA GLN A 899 -26.03 2.49 9.25
C GLN A 899 -26.90 2.02 10.43
N LYS A 900 -26.78 0.73 10.83
CA LYS A 900 -27.53 0.14 11.94
C LYS A 900 -27.06 0.67 13.31
N ASP A 901 -25.80 1.06 13.43
CA ASP A 901 -25.24 1.50 14.71
C ASP A 901 -25.88 2.83 15.16
N TRP A 902 -26.29 3.66 14.20
CA TRP A 902 -27.06 4.89 14.46
C TRP A 902 -28.41 4.66 15.14
N ASN A 903 -28.97 3.44 15.06
CA ASN A 903 -30.24 3.11 15.71
C ASN A 903 -30.09 2.96 17.24
N LEU A 904 -28.85 2.82 17.74
CA LEU A 904 -28.57 2.73 19.18
C LEU A 904 -28.63 4.09 19.89
N VAL A 905 -28.64 5.19 19.14
CA VAL A 905 -28.71 6.52 19.72
C VAL A 905 -30.11 6.73 20.33
N ASP A 906 -30.19 6.77 21.66
CA ASP A 906 -31.37 7.33 22.35
C ASP A 906 -31.52 8.80 21.95
N THR A 907 -32.54 9.10 21.17
CA THR A 907 -32.80 10.47 20.71
C THR A 907 -33.49 11.34 21.75
N LEU A 908 -33.91 10.77 22.89
CA LEU A 908 -34.71 11.43 23.91
C LEU A 908 -33.88 11.87 25.12
N SER A 909 -32.68 11.33 25.29
CA SER A 909 -31.77 11.68 26.39
C SER A 909 -30.53 12.45 25.92
N ARG A 910 -29.82 13.02 26.88
CA ARG A 910 -28.47 13.56 26.73
C ARG A 910 -27.53 12.81 27.66
N GLY A 911 -26.34 12.51 27.17
CA GLY A 911 -25.36 11.70 27.90
C GLY A 911 -25.67 10.20 27.81
N SER A 912 -24.68 9.39 28.16
CA SER A 912 -24.83 7.94 28.27
C SER A 912 -25.35 7.55 29.65
N LYS A 913 -26.14 6.47 29.71
CA LYS A 913 -26.50 5.78 30.96
C LYS A 913 -25.57 4.61 31.29
N VAL A 914 -24.51 4.40 30.51
CA VAL A 914 -23.51 3.37 30.79
C VAL A 914 -22.86 3.68 32.13
N ALA A 915 -22.96 2.71 33.04
CA ALA A 915 -22.37 2.77 34.36
C ALA A 915 -20.86 2.54 34.26
N ILE A 916 -20.12 3.15 35.19
CA ILE A 916 -18.74 2.75 35.43
C ILE A 916 -18.79 1.70 36.53
N ILE A 917 -18.10 0.59 36.30
CA ILE A 917 -17.88 -0.38 37.36
C ILE A 917 -16.74 0.17 38.21
N GLU A 918 -17.08 0.82 39.33
CA GLU A 918 -16.12 1.13 40.39
C GLU A 918 -15.76 -0.20 41.07
N ASN A 919 -14.48 -0.60 40.96
CA ASN A 919 -13.92 -1.68 41.78
C ASN A 919 -13.33 -1.09 43.07
#